data_AF-A0AAE0VMQ3-F1
#
_entry.id   AF-A0AAE0VMQ3-F1
#
_cell.length_a   1.000
_cell.length_b   1.000
_cell.length_c   1.000
_cell.angle_alpha   90.00
_cell.angle_beta   90.00
_cell.angle_gamma   90.00
#
_symmetry.space_group_name_H-M   'P 1'
#
loop_
_entity.id
_entity.type
_entity.pdbx_description
1 polymer ?
#
loop_
_entity_poly.entity_id
_entity_poly.type
_entity_poly.pdbx_seq_one_letter_code
_entity_poly.pdbx_strand_id
1 'polypeptide(L)'
;MKDVTATLVSNETISKSVNILTFSAPELTGTFLPGQFMEIRVSPTITPLLRRPYSIHWHDNQTIQVMNKVVGVGSDILYRARVGYKFNIIVPLGNTFGLDCDFAILISGGIGVAPMAFLQQIFIKQNTPFINLIGGKSKTDIISTKLDHVNIATDDGSIGFHGNVVSLFQSILPSLTKHTTRIKVFACGPNAMLEAIANFCTLNRIPCEISLEDIDAAVLFDPAAKSKDEVIAFYPGFYTISIYRIAHTLFKLEVPVIPRMLTEIAHSETGIDIHPGATIGTGFFIDHGTGIVIGETTLIGNNVKMYQGVTLGALQVGKEFASKKRHPTVEDDVVIYANATILGGDTVIEKTAMKFANPTNDVAFSKVFGNKKKLALISFLNAVIKLPSRKPITKVTLLNPYQLPKLSGGKSTIVDVKATDGEGNNYLVEMQVTEATDFEKRIQYYVAQNYSGQIVQGNKYQKLKPIYFIGILKFNIGKNPNYFTKHRVHDVETQENVLKEMEFNFIQLKRFKKKIEDLITPIDQWAYFLKNAEDLEIIPKNVKDKGLKAAYLEADRHNWTKDEAEYYLKAEIKERDELGALELAEKRGEEKGRVEGIEIGEERMVEKIILSKHPNFSVAHLAELTDLTEDEVIAILKKHDKM
;
A
#
# COMPACT_ATOMS: atom_id res chain seq x y z
N MET A 1 2.55 -39.43 4.48
CA MET A 1 3.83 -39.15 3.79
C MET A 1 4.66 -40.42 3.78
N LYS A 2 5.25 -40.80 2.66
CA LYS A 2 6.20 -41.93 2.56
C LYS A 2 7.46 -41.46 1.85
N ASP A 3 8.63 -41.84 2.37
CA ASP A 3 9.90 -41.76 1.66
C ASP A 3 10.13 -43.11 0.99
N VAL A 4 10.07 -43.14 -0.35
CA VAL A 4 10.12 -44.38 -1.12
C VAL A 4 11.09 -44.28 -2.27
N THR A 5 11.60 -45.45 -2.69
CA THR A 5 12.37 -45.56 -3.92
C THR A 5 11.40 -45.83 -5.07
N ALA A 6 11.34 -44.90 -6.03
CA ALA A 6 10.50 -45.01 -7.21
C ALA A 6 11.35 -45.19 -8.47
N THR A 7 10.91 -46.07 -9.35
CA THR A 7 11.57 -46.31 -10.65
C THR A 7 10.96 -45.39 -11.69
N LEU A 8 11.79 -44.65 -12.42
CA LEU A 8 11.36 -43.89 -13.58
C LEU A 8 11.02 -44.86 -14.71
N VAL A 9 9.73 -44.97 -15.06
CA VAL A 9 9.24 -45.89 -16.09
C VAL A 9 8.97 -45.21 -17.43
N SER A 10 8.79 -43.89 -17.44
CA SER A 10 8.69 -43.10 -18.67
C SER A 10 9.26 -41.70 -18.47
N ASN A 11 9.90 -41.16 -19.51
CA ASN A 11 10.38 -39.79 -19.59
C ASN A 11 10.00 -39.24 -20.98
N GLU A 12 8.88 -38.53 -21.06
CA GLU A 12 8.29 -38.04 -22.31
C GLU A 12 8.58 -36.56 -22.50
N THR A 13 9.32 -36.19 -23.55
CA THR A 13 9.61 -34.80 -23.87
C THR A 13 8.39 -34.12 -24.53
N ILE A 14 7.88 -33.06 -23.90
CA ILE A 14 6.73 -32.29 -24.39
C ILE A 14 7.19 -31.06 -25.18
N SER A 15 8.27 -30.43 -24.75
CA SER A 15 8.88 -29.28 -25.44
C SER A 15 10.40 -29.26 -25.25
N LYS A 16 11.09 -28.29 -25.85
CA LYS A 16 12.56 -28.15 -25.74
C LYS A 16 13.09 -28.07 -24.30
N SER A 17 12.24 -27.72 -23.34
CA SER A 17 12.61 -27.55 -21.94
C SER A 17 11.61 -28.19 -20.97
N VAL A 18 10.66 -29.01 -21.44
CA VAL A 18 9.64 -29.63 -20.58
C VAL A 18 9.50 -31.10 -20.90
N ASN A 19 9.47 -31.93 -19.86
CA ASN A 19 9.19 -33.35 -19.95
C ASN A 19 8.19 -33.80 -18.86
N ILE A 20 7.52 -34.92 -19.11
CA ILE A 20 6.69 -35.63 -18.14
C ILE A 20 7.44 -36.88 -17.69
N LEU A 21 7.68 -36.97 -16.39
CA LEU A 21 8.33 -38.12 -15.76
C LEU A 21 7.26 -38.98 -15.11
N THR A 22 7.21 -40.27 -15.46
CA THR A 22 6.30 -41.24 -14.86
C THR A 22 7.09 -42.17 -13.95
N PHE A 23 6.72 -42.18 -12.68
CA PHE A 23 7.33 -43.01 -11.66
C PHE A 23 6.41 -44.17 -11.30
N SER A 24 6.98 -45.37 -11.18
CA SER A 24 6.32 -46.52 -10.58
C SER A 24 6.93 -46.80 -9.21
N ALA A 25 6.07 -46.96 -8.21
CA ALA A 25 6.47 -47.33 -6.86
C ALA A 25 5.39 -48.27 -6.28
N PRO A 26 5.63 -49.59 -6.26
CA PRO A 26 4.65 -50.58 -5.78
C PRO A 26 4.19 -50.34 -4.33
N GLU A 27 5.03 -49.68 -3.53
CA GLU A 27 4.78 -49.35 -2.11
C GLU A 27 3.84 -48.14 -1.94
N LEU A 28 3.56 -47.40 -3.01
CA LEU A 28 2.61 -46.28 -3.04
C LEU A 28 1.19 -46.77 -3.34
N THR A 29 0.67 -47.64 -2.48
CA THR A 29 -0.75 -47.99 -2.45
C THR A 29 -1.49 -46.94 -1.61
N GLY A 30 -2.18 -45.98 -2.24
CA GLY A 30 -2.96 -44.96 -1.54
C GLY A 30 -3.64 -43.97 -2.49
N THR A 31 -4.70 -43.29 -2.01
CA THR A 31 -5.42 -42.27 -2.78
C THR A 31 -4.67 -40.94 -2.71
N PHE A 32 -4.08 -40.51 -3.82
CA PHE A 32 -3.57 -39.15 -3.97
C PHE A 32 -4.72 -38.19 -4.24
N LEU A 33 -4.56 -36.94 -3.81
CA LEU A 33 -5.57 -35.89 -3.98
C LEU A 33 -4.98 -34.71 -4.76
N PRO A 34 -5.78 -34.02 -5.58
CA PRO A 34 -5.30 -32.90 -6.39
C PRO A 34 -4.88 -31.72 -5.50
N GLY A 35 -3.81 -31.03 -5.90
CA GLY A 35 -3.15 -29.99 -5.10
C GLY A 35 -1.93 -30.50 -4.32
N GLN A 36 -1.79 -31.81 -4.17
CA GLN A 36 -0.60 -32.41 -3.54
C GLN A 36 0.61 -32.40 -4.48
N PHE A 37 1.79 -32.36 -3.88
CA PHE A 37 3.08 -32.40 -4.57
C PHE A 37 3.96 -33.52 -4.02
N MET A 38 5.08 -33.74 -4.70
CA MET A 38 6.12 -34.66 -4.30
C MET A 38 7.49 -34.00 -4.33
N GLU A 39 8.40 -34.46 -3.48
CA GLU A 39 9.79 -34.02 -3.50
C GLU A 39 10.70 -35.10 -4.04
N ILE A 40 11.45 -34.78 -5.09
CA ILE A 40 12.34 -35.72 -5.78
C ILE A 40 13.78 -35.41 -5.42
N ARG A 41 14.50 -36.37 -4.85
CA ARG A 41 15.95 -36.29 -4.71
C ARG A 41 16.59 -36.58 -6.07
N VAL A 42 17.16 -35.55 -6.69
CA VAL A 42 17.63 -35.60 -8.08
C VAL A 42 19.07 -36.11 -8.22
N SER A 43 19.85 -36.17 -7.14
CA SER A 43 21.22 -36.67 -7.14
C SER A 43 21.51 -37.57 -5.92
N PRO A 44 22.29 -38.65 -6.09
CA PRO A 44 22.81 -39.43 -4.98
C PRO A 44 23.99 -38.72 -4.27
N THR A 45 24.61 -37.72 -4.91
CA THR A 45 25.71 -36.94 -4.34
C THR A 45 25.19 -35.74 -3.52
N ILE A 46 26.10 -35.03 -2.87
CA ILE A 46 25.80 -33.78 -2.14
C ILE A 46 25.48 -32.58 -3.05
N THR A 47 25.56 -32.74 -4.38
CA THR A 47 25.31 -31.64 -5.31
C THR A 47 24.47 -32.12 -6.50
N PRO A 48 23.26 -31.58 -6.70
CA PRO A 48 22.50 -30.75 -5.76
C PRO A 48 21.94 -31.58 -4.59
N LEU A 49 22.16 -31.12 -3.35
CA LEU A 49 21.73 -31.79 -2.12
C LEU A 49 20.20 -31.83 -1.98
N LEU A 50 19.56 -30.71 -2.29
CA LEU A 50 18.14 -30.50 -2.02
C LEU A 50 17.25 -31.27 -2.98
N ARG A 51 16.13 -31.78 -2.47
CA ARG A 51 15.05 -32.32 -3.28
C ARG A 51 14.39 -31.21 -4.12
N ARG A 52 13.62 -31.60 -5.12
CA ARG A 52 12.89 -30.69 -5.99
C ARG A 52 11.39 -30.94 -5.85
N PRO A 53 10.59 -29.94 -5.45
CA PRO A 53 9.15 -30.09 -5.34
C PRO A 53 8.52 -30.08 -6.74
N TYR A 54 7.61 -31.01 -6.98
CA TYR A 54 6.82 -31.10 -8.20
C TYR A 54 5.38 -31.43 -7.87
N SER A 55 4.45 -30.65 -8.41
CA SER A 55 3.02 -30.97 -8.36
C SER A 55 2.78 -32.36 -8.96
N ILE A 56 1.89 -33.14 -8.33
CA ILE A 56 1.43 -34.39 -8.91
C ILE A 56 0.61 -34.04 -10.16
N HIS A 57 1.13 -34.39 -11.33
CA HIS A 57 0.53 -34.09 -12.61
C HIS A 57 -0.58 -35.09 -12.97
N TRP A 58 -0.39 -36.37 -12.65
CA TRP A 58 -1.37 -37.43 -12.91
C TRP A 58 -1.12 -38.65 -12.02
N HIS A 59 -2.17 -39.42 -11.74
CA HIS A 59 -2.08 -40.69 -11.02
C HIS A 59 -3.14 -41.72 -11.46
N ASP A 60 -2.74 -43.00 -11.55
CA ASP A 60 -3.60 -44.11 -11.98
C ASP A 60 -3.49 -45.38 -11.10
N ASN A 61 -3.26 -45.20 -9.78
CA ASN A 61 -3.02 -46.25 -8.76
C ASN A 61 -1.70 -47.00 -8.88
N GLN A 62 -1.07 -47.05 -10.06
CA GLN A 62 0.22 -47.73 -10.26
C GLN A 62 1.38 -46.76 -10.48
N THR A 63 1.10 -45.61 -11.07
CA THR A 63 2.12 -44.62 -11.42
C THR A 63 1.76 -43.22 -10.95
N ILE A 64 2.80 -42.41 -10.76
CA ILE A 64 2.68 -40.98 -10.45
C ILE A 64 3.45 -40.25 -11.54
N GLN A 65 2.81 -39.24 -12.14
CA GLN A 65 3.45 -38.38 -13.11
C GLN A 65 3.73 -37.01 -12.52
N VAL A 66 4.85 -36.42 -12.93
CA VAL A 66 5.17 -35.02 -12.69
C VAL A 66 5.61 -34.36 -13.98
N MET A 67 5.36 -33.06 -14.08
CA MET A 67 5.85 -32.25 -15.18
C MET A 67 7.08 -31.47 -14.71
N ASN A 68 8.19 -31.63 -15.42
CA ASN A 68 9.44 -30.96 -15.12
C ASN A 68 9.79 -29.97 -16.22
N LYS A 69 10.11 -28.73 -15.82
CA LYS A 69 10.65 -27.69 -16.69
C LYS A 69 12.11 -27.45 -16.35
N VAL A 70 12.98 -27.47 -17.35
CA VAL A 70 14.41 -27.19 -17.20
C VAL A 70 14.60 -25.72 -16.83
N VAL A 71 15.00 -25.48 -15.59
CA VAL A 71 15.32 -24.15 -15.04
C VAL A 71 16.70 -24.11 -14.38
N GLY A 72 17.24 -25.25 -13.96
CA GLY A 72 18.58 -25.36 -13.38
C GLY A 72 19.08 -26.81 -13.31
N VAL A 73 20.20 -27.01 -12.60
CA VAL A 73 20.94 -28.30 -12.56
C VAL A 73 20.06 -29.48 -12.15
N GLY A 74 19.26 -29.35 -11.09
CA GLY A 74 18.39 -30.43 -10.62
C GLY A 74 17.30 -30.82 -11.62
N SER A 75 16.66 -29.84 -12.24
CA SER A 75 15.64 -30.07 -13.29
C SER A 75 16.26 -30.58 -14.59
N ASP A 76 17.51 -30.22 -14.91
CA ASP A 76 18.23 -30.74 -16.09
C ASP A 76 18.62 -32.21 -15.89
N ILE A 77 19.06 -32.60 -14.68
CA ILE A 77 19.30 -34.01 -14.34
C ILE A 77 18.02 -34.84 -14.54
N LEU A 78 16.89 -34.34 -14.05
CA LEU A 78 15.59 -35.00 -14.24
C LEU A 78 15.15 -35.01 -15.71
N TYR A 79 15.42 -33.94 -16.45
CA TYR A 79 15.11 -33.87 -17.88
C TYR A 79 15.85 -34.94 -18.68
N ARG A 80 17.12 -35.18 -18.34
CA ARG A 80 18.00 -36.17 -18.99
C ARG A 80 17.94 -37.57 -18.37
N ALA A 81 17.10 -37.78 -17.35
CA ALA A 81 17.04 -39.02 -16.62
C ALA A 81 16.63 -40.19 -17.53
N ARG A 82 17.34 -41.32 -17.42
CA ARG A 82 17.05 -42.52 -18.20
C ARG A 82 15.99 -43.36 -17.52
N VAL A 83 15.07 -43.90 -18.32
CA VAL A 83 14.10 -44.92 -17.87
C VAL A 83 14.85 -46.08 -17.21
N GLY A 84 14.32 -46.57 -16.10
CA GLY A 84 14.94 -47.57 -15.22
C GLY A 84 15.71 -46.98 -14.03
N TYR A 85 16.07 -45.69 -14.06
CA TYR A 85 16.75 -45.05 -12.93
C TYR A 85 15.82 -44.97 -11.70
N LYS A 86 16.39 -45.19 -10.52
CA LYS A 86 15.66 -45.15 -9.24
C LYS A 86 15.89 -43.82 -8.55
N PHE A 87 14.80 -43.11 -8.29
CA PHE A 87 14.81 -41.87 -7.54
C PHE A 87 14.23 -42.10 -6.16
N ASN A 88 14.77 -41.38 -5.18
CA ASN A 88 14.18 -41.34 -3.87
C ASN A 88 13.19 -40.16 -3.81
N ILE A 89 11.95 -40.44 -3.41
CA ILE A 89 10.83 -39.49 -3.47
C ILE A 89 10.09 -39.42 -2.14
N ILE A 90 9.62 -38.23 -1.76
CA ILE A 90 8.73 -38.02 -0.63
C ILE A 90 7.36 -37.60 -1.15
N VAL A 91 6.32 -38.37 -0.83
CA VAL A 91 4.95 -38.15 -1.36
C VAL A 91 3.87 -38.86 -0.51
N PRO A 92 2.60 -38.39 -0.46
CA PRO A 92 2.16 -37.05 -0.84
C PRO A 92 2.55 -35.99 0.18
N LEU A 93 2.75 -34.76 -0.32
CA LEU A 93 2.98 -33.53 0.42
C LEU A 93 1.94 -32.48 0.04
N GLY A 94 1.68 -31.51 0.93
CA GLY A 94 0.81 -30.37 0.67
C GLY A 94 -0.67 -30.60 0.95
N ASN A 95 -1.41 -29.49 0.97
CA ASN A 95 -2.86 -29.46 1.11
C ASN A 95 -3.55 -29.75 -0.23
N THR A 96 -4.83 -30.08 -0.18
CA THR A 96 -5.64 -30.44 -1.35
C THR A 96 -6.55 -29.29 -1.77
N PHE A 97 -6.97 -29.27 -3.04
CA PHE A 97 -8.03 -28.37 -3.49
C PHE A 97 -9.39 -28.78 -2.89
N GLY A 98 -10.19 -27.79 -2.50
CA GLY A 98 -11.58 -28.00 -2.10
C GLY A 98 -12.46 -28.22 -3.33
N LEU A 99 -13.05 -29.39 -3.47
CA LEU A 99 -13.75 -29.82 -4.70
C LEU A 99 -15.25 -29.46 -4.73
N ASP A 100 -15.70 -28.59 -3.83
CA ASP A 100 -17.09 -28.20 -3.66
C ASP A 100 -17.52 -27.14 -4.70
N CYS A 101 -17.91 -27.58 -5.90
CA CYS A 101 -18.50 -26.69 -6.90
C CYS A 101 -19.44 -27.42 -7.88
N ASP A 102 -20.34 -26.66 -8.51
CA ASP A 102 -21.20 -27.15 -9.59
C ASP A 102 -20.51 -27.02 -10.95
N PHE A 103 -19.52 -26.13 -11.05
CA PHE A 103 -18.70 -25.92 -12.25
C PHE A 103 -17.31 -25.41 -11.87
N ALA A 104 -16.27 -26.04 -12.40
CA ALA A 104 -14.89 -25.68 -12.11
C ALA A 104 -14.24 -24.89 -13.25
N ILE A 105 -13.54 -23.80 -12.91
CA ILE A 105 -12.72 -23.04 -13.86
C ILE A 105 -11.26 -23.21 -13.46
N LEU A 106 -10.51 -23.95 -14.27
CA LEU A 106 -9.10 -24.26 -14.02
C LEU A 106 -8.25 -23.28 -14.84
N ILE A 107 -7.51 -22.40 -14.17
CA ILE A 107 -6.71 -21.36 -14.81
C ILE A 107 -5.22 -21.64 -14.58
N SER A 108 -4.45 -21.71 -15.65
CA SER A 108 -3.03 -22.01 -15.55
C SER A 108 -2.14 -21.17 -16.46
N GLY A 109 -0.88 -21.01 -16.04
CA GLY A 109 0.15 -20.30 -16.81
C GLY A 109 1.48 -21.04 -16.76
N GLY A 110 2.08 -21.29 -17.92
CA GLY A 110 3.36 -22.00 -18.03
C GLY A 110 3.32 -23.38 -17.37
N ILE A 111 4.26 -23.64 -16.44
CA ILE A 111 4.35 -24.94 -15.74
C ILE A 111 3.22 -25.18 -14.74
N GLY A 112 2.47 -24.13 -14.37
CA GLY A 112 1.30 -24.23 -13.49
C GLY A 112 0.14 -25.06 -14.07
N VAL A 113 0.27 -25.51 -15.33
CA VAL A 113 -0.59 -26.54 -15.94
C VAL A 113 -0.48 -27.89 -15.23
N ALA A 114 0.68 -28.18 -14.60
CA ALA A 114 0.97 -29.49 -14.01
C ALA A 114 -0.14 -30.01 -13.08
N PRO A 115 -0.55 -29.30 -12.01
CA PRO A 115 -1.60 -29.78 -11.10
C PRO A 115 -3.01 -29.83 -11.73
N MET A 116 -3.26 -29.13 -12.84
CA MET A 116 -4.60 -29.04 -13.45
C MET A 116 -5.03 -30.36 -14.08
N ALA A 117 -4.09 -31.13 -14.63
CA ALA A 117 -4.39 -32.43 -15.23
C ALA A 117 -4.92 -33.43 -14.20
N PHE A 118 -4.33 -33.46 -13.00
CA PHE A 118 -4.85 -34.32 -11.92
C PHE A 118 -6.18 -33.80 -11.37
N LEU A 119 -6.32 -32.47 -11.23
CA LEU A 119 -7.57 -31.87 -10.75
C LEU A 119 -8.75 -32.18 -11.68
N GLN A 120 -8.59 -32.02 -13.00
CA GLN A 120 -9.66 -32.38 -13.94
C GLN A 120 -9.98 -33.87 -13.93
N GLN A 121 -9.00 -34.76 -13.69
CA GLN A 121 -9.24 -36.20 -13.59
C GLN A 121 -10.26 -36.52 -12.50
N ILE A 122 -10.22 -35.77 -11.39
CA ILE A 122 -11.18 -35.93 -10.30
C ILE A 122 -12.56 -35.37 -10.70
N PHE A 123 -12.62 -34.20 -11.35
CA PHE A 123 -13.89 -33.65 -11.83
C PHE A 123 -14.58 -34.53 -12.87
N ILE A 124 -13.81 -35.17 -13.78
CA ILE A 124 -14.33 -36.18 -14.71
C ILE A 124 -14.95 -37.35 -13.93
N LYS A 125 -14.27 -37.88 -12.90
CA LYS A 125 -14.79 -38.97 -12.07
C LYS A 125 -16.05 -38.58 -11.27
N GLN A 126 -16.18 -37.31 -10.90
CA GLN A 126 -17.33 -36.76 -10.16
C GLN A 126 -18.48 -36.30 -11.06
N ASN A 127 -18.31 -36.33 -12.39
CA ASN A 127 -19.22 -35.70 -13.37
C ASN A 127 -19.44 -34.20 -13.11
N THR A 128 -18.45 -33.50 -12.55
CA THR A 128 -18.49 -32.05 -12.38
C THR A 128 -18.00 -31.38 -13.66
N PRO A 129 -18.79 -30.52 -14.31
CA PRO A 129 -18.38 -29.83 -15.52
C PRO A 129 -17.25 -28.84 -15.23
N PHE A 130 -16.31 -28.69 -16.18
CA PHE A 130 -15.16 -27.81 -16.02
C PHE A 130 -14.67 -27.23 -17.35
N ILE A 131 -13.87 -26.18 -17.28
CA ILE A 131 -13.08 -25.65 -18.40
C ILE A 131 -11.64 -25.37 -17.98
N ASN A 132 -10.72 -25.51 -18.92
CA ASN A 132 -9.32 -25.12 -18.75
C ASN A 132 -9.06 -23.80 -19.49
N LEU A 133 -8.49 -22.81 -18.79
CA LEU A 133 -8.00 -21.55 -19.35
C LEU A 133 -6.48 -21.51 -19.20
N ILE A 134 -5.75 -21.43 -20.32
CA ILE A 134 -4.28 -21.52 -20.32
C ILE A 134 -3.69 -20.23 -20.90
N GLY A 135 -2.77 -19.62 -20.16
CA GLY A 135 -2.03 -18.42 -20.55
C GLY A 135 -0.58 -18.71 -20.93
N GLY A 136 -0.11 -18.06 -21.99
CA GLY A 136 1.30 -18.05 -22.39
C GLY A 136 1.71 -16.72 -23.03
N LYS A 137 3.01 -16.47 -23.16
CA LYS A 137 3.49 -15.30 -23.90
C LYS A 137 3.29 -15.47 -25.40
N SER A 138 3.56 -16.68 -25.87
CA SER A 138 3.44 -17.10 -27.27
C SER A 138 2.95 -18.54 -27.38
N LYS A 139 2.66 -19.00 -28.61
CA LYS A 139 2.26 -20.37 -28.93
C LYS A 139 3.24 -21.41 -28.41
N THR A 140 4.54 -21.10 -28.34
CA THR A 140 5.55 -22.05 -27.85
C THR A 140 5.55 -22.22 -26.34
N ASP A 141 4.90 -21.32 -25.60
CA ASP A 141 4.78 -21.37 -24.14
C ASP A 141 3.55 -22.16 -23.66
N ILE A 142 2.65 -22.51 -24.59
CA ILE A 142 1.40 -23.20 -24.26
C ILE A 142 1.66 -24.70 -24.08
N ILE A 143 1.27 -25.20 -22.91
CA ILE A 143 1.28 -26.61 -22.56
C ILE A 143 -0.16 -27.01 -22.28
N SER A 144 -0.70 -27.98 -23.03
CA SER A 144 -2.08 -28.46 -22.90
C SER A 144 -2.18 -29.98 -22.80
N THR A 145 -1.04 -30.65 -22.64
CA THR A 145 -0.95 -32.11 -22.54
C THR A 145 -1.84 -32.63 -21.41
N LYS A 146 -2.68 -33.63 -21.73
CA LYS A 146 -3.65 -34.24 -20.80
C LYS A 146 -4.68 -33.27 -20.21
N LEU A 147 -5.06 -32.21 -20.94
CA LEU A 147 -6.15 -31.33 -20.56
C LEU A 147 -7.31 -31.38 -21.57
N ASP A 148 -8.54 -31.37 -21.06
CA ASP A 148 -9.78 -31.31 -21.84
C ASP A 148 -10.40 -29.90 -21.77
N HIS A 149 -11.31 -29.58 -22.69
CA HIS A 149 -12.04 -28.29 -22.70
C HIS A 149 -11.12 -27.04 -22.60
N VAL A 150 -10.01 -27.08 -23.35
CA VAL A 150 -8.93 -26.08 -23.29
C VAL A 150 -9.27 -24.83 -24.09
N ASN A 151 -9.15 -23.68 -23.44
CA ASN A 151 -9.21 -22.35 -24.03
C ASN A 151 -7.86 -21.65 -23.81
N ILE A 152 -7.29 -21.08 -24.86
CA ILE A 152 -5.91 -20.56 -24.86
C ILE A 152 -5.93 -19.05 -25.00
N ALA A 153 -5.06 -18.38 -24.26
CA ALA A 153 -4.73 -16.96 -24.42
C ALA A 153 -3.22 -16.79 -24.59
N THR A 154 -2.81 -16.02 -25.60
CA THR A 154 -1.41 -15.60 -25.73
C THR A 154 -1.26 -14.09 -25.80
N ASP A 155 -0.27 -13.58 -25.07
CA ASP A 155 0.02 -12.14 -25.01
C ASP A 155 0.28 -11.55 -26.42
N ASP A 156 0.92 -12.32 -27.30
CA ASP A 156 1.23 -11.95 -28.69
C ASP A 156 0.12 -12.27 -29.71
N GLY A 157 -0.94 -12.99 -29.32
CA GLY A 157 -2.00 -13.50 -30.21
C GLY A 157 -1.58 -14.56 -31.23
N SER A 158 -0.42 -15.21 -31.05
CA SER A 158 0.04 -16.30 -31.92
C SER A 158 -0.88 -17.54 -31.91
N ILE A 159 -1.70 -17.74 -30.88
CA ILE A 159 -2.79 -18.74 -30.87
C ILE A 159 -3.86 -18.36 -29.84
N GLY A 160 -5.13 -18.64 -30.14
CA GLY A 160 -6.24 -18.41 -29.22
C GLY A 160 -6.57 -16.92 -29.04
N PHE A 161 -6.98 -16.54 -27.84
CA PHE A 161 -7.32 -15.17 -27.49
C PHE A 161 -6.09 -14.27 -27.43
N HIS A 162 -6.12 -13.14 -28.12
CA HIS A 162 -5.04 -12.15 -28.05
C HIS A 162 -5.13 -11.35 -26.75
N GLY A 163 -4.18 -11.60 -25.85
CA GLY A 163 -4.11 -11.04 -24.50
C GLY A 163 -3.80 -12.11 -23.46
N ASN A 164 -3.78 -11.72 -22.19
CA ASN A 164 -3.48 -12.66 -21.10
C ASN A 164 -4.70 -13.50 -20.70
N VAL A 165 -4.46 -14.57 -19.93
CA VAL A 165 -5.50 -15.50 -19.48
C VAL A 165 -6.57 -14.87 -18.59
N VAL A 166 -6.26 -13.77 -17.90
CA VAL A 166 -7.23 -13.04 -17.07
C VAL A 166 -8.22 -12.29 -17.94
N SER A 167 -7.76 -11.67 -19.03
CA SER A 167 -8.62 -11.05 -20.04
C SER A 167 -9.51 -12.08 -20.74
N LEU A 168 -8.97 -13.27 -21.04
CA LEU A 168 -9.77 -14.38 -21.56
C LEU A 168 -10.84 -14.80 -20.54
N PHE A 169 -10.46 -15.00 -19.28
CA PHE A 169 -11.41 -15.34 -18.21
C PHE A 169 -12.53 -14.29 -18.09
N GLN A 170 -12.18 -13.01 -18.12
CA GLN A 170 -13.13 -11.88 -18.10
C GLN A 170 -14.15 -11.97 -19.24
N SER A 171 -13.71 -12.36 -20.44
CA SER A 171 -14.61 -12.46 -21.60
C SER A 171 -15.59 -13.64 -21.53
N ILE A 172 -15.19 -14.75 -20.90
CA ILE A 172 -15.99 -15.98 -20.85
C ILE A 172 -16.93 -16.00 -19.62
N LEU A 173 -16.54 -15.39 -18.52
CA LEU A 173 -17.28 -15.42 -17.25
C LEU A 173 -18.77 -15.01 -17.37
N PRO A 174 -19.17 -13.96 -18.13
CA PRO A 174 -20.58 -13.58 -18.26
C PRO A 174 -21.46 -14.65 -18.90
N SER A 175 -20.89 -15.53 -19.72
CA SER A 175 -21.62 -16.62 -20.37
C SER A 175 -21.81 -17.82 -19.43
N LEU A 176 -20.84 -18.08 -18.55
CA LEU A 176 -20.87 -19.20 -17.60
C LEU A 176 -21.80 -18.95 -16.40
N THR A 177 -21.86 -17.69 -15.94
CA THR A 177 -22.65 -17.26 -14.78
C THR A 177 -24.17 -17.23 -15.04
N LYS A 178 -24.61 -17.25 -16.30
CA LYS A 178 -26.05 -17.27 -16.66
C LYS A 178 -26.75 -18.60 -16.32
N HIS A 179 -26.00 -19.69 -16.22
CA HIS A 179 -26.56 -21.05 -16.16
C HIS A 179 -26.07 -21.86 -14.96
N THR A 180 -25.23 -21.30 -14.10
CA THR A 180 -24.56 -22.05 -13.03
C THR A 180 -24.63 -21.32 -11.69
N THR A 181 -25.02 -22.03 -10.64
CA THR A 181 -25.24 -21.47 -9.30
C THR A 181 -23.99 -21.42 -8.43
N ARG A 182 -23.03 -22.36 -8.58
CA ARG A 182 -21.78 -22.39 -7.80
C ARG A 182 -20.55 -22.66 -8.67
N ILE A 183 -19.94 -21.59 -9.15
CA ILE A 183 -18.67 -21.63 -9.89
C ILE A 183 -17.52 -21.49 -8.89
N LYS A 184 -16.45 -22.28 -9.06
CA LYS A 184 -15.20 -22.15 -8.30
C LYS A 184 -14.00 -22.10 -9.23
N VAL A 185 -13.07 -21.19 -8.93
CA VAL A 185 -11.84 -21.00 -9.70
C VAL A 185 -10.68 -21.71 -8.98
N PHE A 186 -9.87 -22.43 -9.75
CA PHE A 186 -8.63 -23.05 -9.30
C PHE A 186 -7.49 -22.51 -10.15
N ALA A 187 -6.47 -21.91 -9.54
CA ALA A 187 -5.40 -21.27 -10.28
C ALA A 187 -4.00 -21.72 -9.86
N CYS A 188 -3.13 -21.93 -10.85
CA CYS A 188 -1.72 -22.23 -10.63
C CYS A 188 -0.86 -21.66 -11.77
N GLY A 189 0.21 -20.93 -11.44
CA GLY A 189 1.10 -20.30 -12.42
C GLY A 189 1.85 -19.11 -11.83
N PRO A 190 2.36 -18.18 -12.67
CA PRO A 190 3.15 -17.05 -12.19
C PRO A 190 2.36 -16.14 -11.23
N ASN A 191 3.00 -15.60 -10.19
CA ASN A 191 2.31 -14.79 -9.18
C ASN A 191 1.56 -13.58 -9.73
N ALA A 192 2.10 -12.90 -10.75
CA ALA A 192 1.38 -11.79 -11.39
C ALA A 192 0.02 -12.23 -11.97
N MET A 193 -0.04 -13.47 -12.49
CA MET A 193 -1.28 -14.08 -12.95
C MET A 193 -2.19 -14.44 -11.77
N LEU A 194 -1.62 -15.09 -10.74
CA LEU A 194 -2.38 -15.51 -9.55
C LEU A 194 -2.99 -14.33 -8.80
N GLU A 195 -2.23 -13.26 -8.60
CA GLU A 195 -2.69 -12.01 -7.97
C GLU A 195 -3.82 -11.37 -8.79
N ALA A 196 -3.67 -11.30 -10.11
CA ALA A 196 -4.69 -10.77 -11.00
C ALA A 196 -5.99 -11.60 -10.96
N ILE A 197 -5.87 -12.93 -10.93
CA ILE A 197 -7.03 -13.85 -10.77
C ILE A 197 -7.67 -13.69 -9.40
N ALA A 198 -6.88 -13.66 -8.32
CA ALA A 198 -7.37 -13.48 -6.95
C ALA A 198 -8.18 -12.19 -6.81
N ASN A 199 -7.61 -11.08 -7.30
CA ASN A 199 -8.25 -9.78 -7.30
C ASN A 199 -9.54 -9.79 -8.12
N PHE A 200 -9.51 -10.38 -9.32
CA PHE A 200 -10.68 -10.48 -10.17
C PHE A 200 -11.79 -11.32 -9.55
N CYS A 201 -11.46 -12.48 -8.97
CA CYS A 201 -12.42 -13.34 -8.28
C CYS A 201 -13.00 -12.65 -7.05
N THR A 202 -12.19 -11.95 -6.27
CA THR A 202 -12.63 -11.19 -5.09
C THR A 202 -13.62 -10.09 -5.47
N LEU A 203 -13.32 -9.32 -6.51
CA LEU A 203 -14.21 -8.25 -7.00
C LEU A 203 -15.55 -8.80 -7.50
N ASN A 204 -15.56 -10.00 -8.09
CA ASN A 204 -16.76 -10.65 -8.62
C ASN A 204 -17.40 -11.65 -7.64
N ARG A 205 -16.91 -11.74 -6.40
CA ARG A 205 -17.39 -12.67 -5.35
C ARG A 205 -17.41 -14.14 -5.81
N ILE A 206 -16.38 -14.55 -6.53
CA ILE A 206 -16.20 -15.94 -6.99
C ILE A 206 -15.22 -16.64 -6.05
N PRO A 207 -15.57 -17.79 -5.45
CA PRO A 207 -14.64 -18.61 -4.69
C PRO A 207 -13.42 -18.99 -5.55
N CYS A 208 -12.22 -18.77 -5.03
CA CYS A 208 -10.97 -19.00 -5.75
C CYS A 208 -9.93 -19.64 -4.82
N GLU A 209 -9.30 -20.73 -5.28
CA GLU A 209 -8.17 -21.37 -4.61
C GLU A 209 -6.93 -21.29 -5.48
N ILE A 210 -5.80 -20.94 -4.85
CA ILE A 210 -4.55 -20.62 -5.53
C ILE A 210 -3.43 -21.48 -4.95
N SER A 211 -2.67 -22.14 -5.82
CA SER A 211 -1.45 -22.86 -5.43
C SER A 211 -0.25 -21.91 -5.44
N LEU A 212 0.36 -21.66 -4.28
CA LEU A 212 1.48 -20.72 -4.09
C LEU A 212 2.84 -21.44 -4.06
N GLU A 213 3.90 -20.70 -4.41
CA GLU A 213 5.30 -21.08 -4.21
C GLU A 213 5.96 -20.13 -3.17
N ASP A 214 6.39 -20.63 -2.00
CA ASP A 214 6.94 -19.83 -0.87
C ASP A 214 8.21 -19.02 -1.21
N ILE A 215 8.88 -19.33 -2.33
CA ILE A 215 10.10 -18.68 -2.83
C ILE A 215 9.92 -17.18 -3.07
N ASP A 216 8.69 -16.75 -3.38
CA ASP A 216 8.42 -15.37 -3.80
C ASP A 216 8.44 -14.35 -2.65
N ALA A 217 8.20 -14.77 -1.41
CA ALA A 217 8.30 -13.87 -0.26
C ALA A 217 9.74 -13.38 -0.05
N ALA A 218 10.72 -14.27 -0.20
CA ALA A 218 12.13 -13.93 -0.06
C ALA A 218 12.61 -12.98 -1.16
N VAL A 219 12.15 -13.16 -2.41
CA VAL A 219 12.49 -12.23 -3.51
C VAL A 219 11.77 -10.88 -3.37
N LEU A 220 10.56 -10.85 -2.82
CA LEU A 220 9.80 -9.62 -2.60
C LEU A 220 10.37 -8.79 -1.43
N PHE A 221 10.82 -9.46 -0.38
CA PHE A 221 11.19 -8.80 0.88
C PHE A 221 12.69 -8.50 1.01
N ASP A 222 13.55 -9.12 0.20
CA ASP A 222 14.96 -8.77 0.08
C ASP A 222 15.25 -7.98 -1.21
N PRO A 223 15.53 -6.68 -1.13
CA PRO A 223 15.94 -5.87 -2.29
C PRO A 223 17.24 -6.33 -2.96
N ALA A 224 18.07 -7.12 -2.26
CA ALA A 224 19.34 -7.64 -2.77
C ALA A 224 19.18 -8.95 -3.56
N ALA A 225 18.05 -9.64 -3.43
CA ALA A 225 17.77 -10.86 -4.18
C ALA A 225 17.70 -10.58 -5.69
N LYS A 226 18.67 -11.08 -6.47
CA LYS A 226 18.71 -10.84 -7.92
C LYS A 226 17.89 -11.86 -8.70
N SER A 227 17.62 -13.03 -8.11
CA SER A 227 16.82 -14.08 -8.72
C SER A 227 16.27 -15.08 -7.70
N LYS A 228 15.21 -15.80 -8.09
CA LYS A 228 14.68 -16.94 -7.31
C LYS A 228 15.73 -18.04 -7.10
N ASP A 229 16.60 -18.27 -8.08
CA ASP A 229 17.64 -19.31 -8.00
C ASP A 229 18.70 -18.98 -6.95
N GLU A 230 19.05 -17.70 -6.79
CA GLU A 230 19.94 -17.23 -5.75
C GLU A 230 19.35 -17.49 -4.36
N VAL A 231 18.06 -17.19 -4.17
CA VAL A 231 17.33 -17.46 -2.93
C VAL A 231 17.32 -18.96 -2.61
N ILE A 232 16.92 -19.78 -3.58
CA ILE A 232 16.85 -21.24 -3.40
C ILE A 232 18.23 -21.83 -3.08
N ALA A 233 19.28 -21.34 -3.74
CA ALA A 233 20.61 -21.89 -3.61
C ALA A 233 21.34 -21.45 -2.34
N PHE A 234 21.09 -20.22 -1.87
CA PHE A 234 21.99 -19.59 -0.89
C PHE A 234 21.30 -18.99 0.33
N TYR A 235 19.96 -18.91 0.40
CA TYR A 235 19.31 -18.23 1.54
C TYR A 235 19.04 -19.23 2.67
N PRO A 236 19.76 -19.12 3.81
CA PRO A 236 19.59 -20.04 4.93
C PRO A 236 18.20 -19.95 5.56
N GLY A 237 17.60 -18.75 5.55
CA GLY A 237 16.23 -18.51 5.99
C GLY A 237 15.21 -19.28 5.18
N PHE A 238 15.30 -19.19 3.85
CA PHE A 238 14.41 -19.93 2.94
C PHE A 238 14.57 -21.45 3.09
N TYR A 239 15.81 -21.93 3.18
CA TYR A 239 16.09 -23.35 3.42
C TYR A 239 15.42 -23.86 4.70
N THR A 240 15.62 -23.17 5.83
CA THR A 240 15.05 -23.60 7.11
C THR A 240 13.53 -23.54 7.12
N ILE A 241 12.93 -22.50 6.55
CA ILE A 241 11.47 -22.40 6.43
C ILE A 241 10.93 -23.58 5.63
N SER A 242 11.56 -23.93 4.51
CA SER A 242 11.14 -25.06 3.66
C SER A 242 11.15 -26.38 4.43
N ILE A 243 12.23 -26.67 5.17
CA ILE A 243 12.33 -27.86 6.01
C ILE A 243 11.30 -27.85 7.13
N TYR A 244 11.11 -26.69 7.79
CA TYR A 244 10.09 -26.52 8.82
C TYR A 244 8.68 -26.79 8.28
N ARG A 245 8.31 -26.35 7.06
CA ARG A 245 6.97 -26.60 6.49
C ARG A 245 6.67 -28.10 6.39
N ILE A 246 7.66 -28.89 5.99
CA ILE A 246 7.58 -30.36 5.93
C ILE A 246 7.47 -30.93 7.33
N ALA A 247 8.36 -30.51 8.24
CA ALA A 247 8.38 -30.98 9.62
C ALA A 247 7.08 -30.66 10.38
N HIS A 248 6.53 -29.46 10.20
CA HIS A 248 5.26 -29.04 10.78
C HIS A 248 4.09 -29.90 10.31
N THR A 249 4.07 -30.27 9.03
CA THR A 249 3.08 -31.18 8.48
C THR A 249 3.19 -32.56 9.14
N LEU A 250 4.40 -33.10 9.29
CA LEU A 250 4.65 -34.36 9.97
C LEU A 250 4.28 -34.31 11.47
N PHE A 251 4.52 -33.17 12.13
CA PHE A 251 4.16 -32.94 13.52
C PHE A 251 2.64 -32.97 13.72
N LYS A 252 1.86 -32.34 12.83
CA LYS A 252 0.39 -32.41 12.86
C LYS A 252 -0.18 -33.81 12.60
N LEU A 253 0.58 -34.65 11.90
CA LEU A 253 0.25 -36.06 11.67
C LEU A 253 0.71 -36.97 12.84
N GLU A 254 1.14 -36.38 13.96
CA GLU A 254 1.60 -37.10 15.16
C GLU A 254 2.77 -38.06 14.89
N VAL A 255 3.58 -37.79 13.86
CA VAL A 255 4.77 -38.59 13.57
C VAL A 255 5.81 -38.33 14.66
N PRO A 256 6.24 -39.35 15.42
CA PRO A 256 7.15 -39.15 16.54
C PRO A 256 8.56 -38.86 16.03
N VAL A 257 9.28 -37.97 16.73
CA VAL A 257 10.74 -37.70 16.61
C VAL A 257 11.20 -37.09 15.27
N ILE A 258 10.78 -37.63 14.13
CA ILE A 258 11.17 -37.22 12.77
C ILE A 258 10.98 -35.71 12.53
N PRO A 259 9.84 -35.08 12.89
CA PRO A 259 9.68 -33.63 12.73
C PRO A 259 10.80 -32.83 13.40
N ARG A 260 11.15 -33.18 14.65
CA ARG A 260 12.19 -32.46 15.39
C ARG A 260 13.57 -32.74 14.79
N MET A 261 13.86 -33.97 14.39
CA MET A 261 15.11 -34.30 13.69
C MET A 261 15.32 -33.43 12.45
N LEU A 262 14.29 -33.25 11.62
CA LEU A 262 14.38 -32.41 10.42
C LEU A 262 14.70 -30.95 10.76
N THR A 263 14.00 -30.38 11.74
CA THR A 263 14.26 -28.99 12.15
C THR A 263 15.62 -28.82 12.81
N GLU A 264 16.13 -29.84 13.52
CA GLU A 264 17.48 -29.81 14.12
C GLU A 264 18.59 -29.90 13.07
N ILE A 265 18.38 -30.64 11.98
CA ILE A 265 19.33 -30.66 10.86
C ILE A 265 19.40 -29.26 10.24
N ALA A 266 18.26 -28.64 9.95
CA ALA A 266 18.23 -27.27 9.42
C ALA A 266 18.88 -26.28 10.39
N HIS A 267 18.62 -26.43 11.69
CA HIS A 267 19.26 -25.63 12.74
C HIS A 267 20.78 -25.80 12.76
N SER A 268 21.29 -27.03 12.66
CA SER A 268 22.74 -27.30 12.66
C SER A 268 23.47 -26.67 11.47
N GLU A 269 22.80 -26.53 10.33
CA GLU A 269 23.39 -26.00 9.10
C GLU A 269 23.27 -24.47 8.99
N THR A 270 22.24 -23.87 9.60
CA THR A 270 21.90 -22.45 9.40
C THR A 270 21.95 -21.59 10.67
N GLY A 271 21.94 -22.21 11.85
CA GLY A 271 21.77 -21.51 13.12
C GLY A 271 20.35 -20.99 13.37
N ILE A 272 19.34 -21.46 12.63
CA ILE A 272 17.92 -21.11 12.81
C ILE A 272 17.20 -22.31 13.45
N ASP A 273 16.78 -22.20 14.70
CA ASP A 273 15.94 -23.21 15.37
C ASP A 273 14.46 -22.85 15.24
N ILE A 274 13.69 -23.65 14.50
CA ILE A 274 12.23 -23.56 14.45
C ILE A 274 11.65 -24.85 14.98
N HIS A 275 10.90 -24.78 16.08
CA HIS A 275 10.21 -25.95 16.59
C HIS A 275 9.09 -26.39 15.61
N PRO A 276 8.98 -27.69 15.27
CA PRO A 276 8.01 -28.15 14.27
C PRO A 276 6.55 -27.91 14.69
N GLY A 277 6.28 -27.81 15.99
CA GLY A 277 4.96 -27.46 16.53
C GLY A 277 4.54 -26.00 16.36
N ALA A 278 5.47 -25.08 16.05
CA ALA A 278 5.12 -23.67 15.82
C ALA A 278 4.12 -23.58 14.67
N THR A 279 3.27 -22.56 14.64
CA THR A 279 2.38 -22.30 13.51
C THR A 279 2.79 -20.99 12.85
N ILE A 280 3.06 -21.03 11.55
CA ILE A 280 3.57 -19.88 10.80
C ILE A 280 2.67 -19.66 9.59
N GLY A 281 2.20 -18.43 9.38
CA GLY A 281 1.39 -18.02 8.23
C GLY A 281 2.20 -17.95 6.93
N THR A 282 1.56 -17.52 5.85
CA THR A 282 2.21 -17.38 4.54
C THR A 282 3.08 -16.13 4.47
N GLY A 283 4.10 -16.10 3.60
CA GLY A 283 4.93 -14.91 3.44
C GLY A 283 5.89 -14.64 4.60
N PHE A 284 6.25 -15.67 5.36
CA PHE A 284 7.27 -15.54 6.41
C PHE A 284 8.67 -15.46 5.79
N PHE A 285 9.45 -14.45 6.19
CA PHE A 285 10.77 -14.21 5.65
C PHE A 285 11.82 -14.07 6.76
N ILE A 286 12.91 -14.82 6.59
CA ILE A 286 14.10 -14.76 7.43
C ILE A 286 15.26 -14.31 6.52
N ASP A 287 15.86 -13.18 6.85
CA ASP A 287 16.99 -12.62 6.09
C ASP A 287 18.32 -13.23 6.57
N HIS A 288 18.89 -12.69 7.64
CA HIS A 288 20.08 -13.20 8.28
C HIS A 288 19.66 -14.13 9.42
N GLY A 289 19.51 -15.42 9.15
CA GLY A 289 18.84 -16.30 10.11
C GLY A 289 19.61 -16.68 11.39
N THR A 290 20.91 -16.41 11.46
CA THR A 290 21.76 -16.91 12.54
C THR A 290 21.24 -16.51 13.93
N GLY A 291 21.10 -17.50 14.82
CA GLY A 291 20.69 -17.29 16.21
C GLY A 291 19.18 -17.07 16.39
N ILE A 292 18.36 -17.33 15.37
CA ILE A 292 16.90 -17.30 15.51
C ILE A 292 16.42 -18.54 16.27
N VAL A 293 15.53 -18.34 17.23
CA VAL A 293 14.87 -19.42 18.00
C VAL A 293 13.36 -19.18 18.01
N ILE A 294 12.57 -20.13 17.49
CA ILE A 294 11.11 -20.09 17.46
C ILE A 294 10.55 -21.30 18.21
N GLY A 295 9.94 -21.07 19.37
CA GLY A 295 9.47 -22.13 20.24
C GLY A 295 8.14 -22.78 19.84
N GLU A 296 7.86 -23.94 20.43
CA GLU A 296 6.80 -24.88 20.01
C GLU A 296 5.41 -24.29 19.84
N THR A 297 4.96 -23.45 20.76
CA THR A 297 3.59 -22.93 20.74
C THR A 297 3.52 -21.54 20.11
N THR A 298 4.55 -21.13 19.37
CA THR A 298 4.57 -19.80 18.74
C THR A 298 3.51 -19.76 17.63
N LEU A 299 2.77 -18.66 17.56
CA LEU A 299 1.87 -18.38 16.43
C LEU A 299 2.45 -17.18 15.69
N ILE A 300 2.70 -17.32 14.38
CA ILE A 300 3.18 -16.25 13.52
C ILE A 300 2.17 -16.06 12.40
N GLY A 301 1.72 -14.81 12.20
CA GLY A 301 0.80 -14.41 11.15
C GLY A 301 1.44 -14.41 9.75
N ASN A 302 0.77 -13.74 8.81
CA ASN A 302 1.18 -13.61 7.42
C ASN A 302 2.14 -12.44 7.21
N ASN A 303 3.00 -12.52 6.20
CA ASN A 303 3.92 -11.45 5.79
C ASN A 303 4.88 -10.97 6.89
N VAL A 304 5.26 -11.85 7.81
CA VAL A 304 6.15 -11.51 8.92
C VAL A 304 7.61 -11.59 8.46
N LYS A 305 8.41 -10.60 8.87
CA LYS A 305 9.86 -10.56 8.62
C LYS A 305 10.63 -10.70 9.92
N MET A 306 11.70 -11.49 9.90
CA MET A 306 12.52 -11.74 11.07
C MET A 306 14.01 -11.68 10.74
N TYR A 307 14.78 -11.05 11.62
CA TYR A 307 16.22 -10.85 11.49
C TYR A 307 17.01 -11.69 12.51
N GLN A 308 18.34 -11.67 12.42
CA GLN A 308 19.27 -12.50 13.20
C GLN A 308 19.08 -12.34 14.71
N GLY A 309 19.30 -13.42 15.46
CA GLY A 309 19.29 -13.39 16.93
C GLY A 309 17.91 -13.22 17.57
N VAL A 310 16.81 -13.29 16.81
CA VAL A 310 15.46 -13.17 17.35
C VAL A 310 15.07 -14.45 18.10
N THR A 311 14.62 -14.30 19.34
CA THR A 311 14.14 -15.41 20.17
C THR A 311 12.66 -15.21 20.53
N LEU A 312 11.81 -16.16 20.13
CA LEU A 312 10.40 -16.30 20.55
C LEU A 312 10.29 -17.46 21.54
N GLY A 313 10.51 -17.16 22.82
CA GLY A 313 10.73 -18.15 23.88
C GLY A 313 9.60 -18.25 24.92
N ALA A 314 9.71 -19.23 25.81
CA ALA A 314 8.79 -19.37 26.94
C ALA A 314 9.25 -18.54 28.15
N LEU A 315 8.30 -17.95 28.87
CA LEU A 315 8.59 -17.18 30.10
C LEU A 315 8.83 -18.09 31.32
N GLN A 316 8.16 -19.25 31.37
CA GLN A 316 8.29 -20.25 32.42
C GLN A 316 8.56 -21.63 31.80
N VAL A 317 9.43 -22.41 32.44
CA VAL A 317 9.88 -23.74 31.96
C VAL A 317 9.58 -24.78 33.04
N GLY A 318 8.64 -25.69 32.76
CA GLY A 318 8.23 -26.78 33.66
C GLY A 318 7.36 -27.81 32.92
N LYS A 319 7.43 -29.10 33.30
CA LYS A 319 6.69 -30.17 32.61
C LYS A 319 5.17 -29.96 32.69
N GLU A 320 4.66 -29.34 33.76
CA GLU A 320 3.25 -29.00 33.91
C GLU A 320 2.73 -27.95 32.90
N PHE A 321 3.61 -27.21 32.22
CA PHE A 321 3.25 -26.19 31.23
C PHE A 321 3.39 -26.67 29.77
N ALA A 322 3.79 -27.93 29.56
CA ALA A 322 4.02 -28.50 28.23
C ALA A 322 2.76 -28.49 27.34
N SER A 323 1.57 -28.63 27.95
CA SER A 323 0.27 -28.68 27.27
C SER A 323 -0.43 -27.32 27.14
N LYS A 324 0.22 -26.20 27.56
CA LYS A 324 -0.36 -24.84 27.48
C LYS A 324 0.45 -23.95 26.52
N LYS A 325 -0.23 -22.96 25.93
CA LYS A 325 0.38 -21.87 25.13
C LYS A 325 1.37 -21.11 26.02
N ARG A 326 2.64 -21.05 25.61
CA ARG A 326 3.74 -20.48 26.44
C ARG A 326 4.73 -19.58 25.69
N HIS A 327 4.66 -19.58 24.37
CA HIS A 327 5.47 -18.72 23.48
C HIS A 327 4.61 -17.59 22.90
N PRO A 328 5.20 -16.50 22.38
CA PRO A 328 4.46 -15.35 21.86
C PRO A 328 3.56 -15.64 20.64
N THR A 329 2.72 -14.65 20.33
CA THR A 329 1.97 -14.55 19.07
C THR A 329 2.45 -13.33 18.30
N VAL A 330 2.77 -13.48 17.02
CA VAL A 330 3.16 -12.41 16.10
C VAL A 330 2.03 -12.22 15.11
N GLU A 331 1.48 -11.01 14.99
CA GLU A 331 0.41 -10.71 14.04
C GLU A 331 0.91 -10.54 12.59
N ASP A 332 -0.03 -10.31 11.67
CA ASP A 332 0.25 -10.10 10.25
C ASP A 332 1.06 -8.80 9.99
N ASP A 333 1.91 -8.82 8.96
CA ASP A 333 2.76 -7.71 8.51
C ASP A 333 3.77 -7.17 9.55
N VAL A 334 4.10 -7.96 10.58
CA VAL A 334 5.07 -7.56 11.62
C VAL A 334 6.51 -7.75 11.13
N VAL A 335 7.39 -6.83 11.55
CA VAL A 335 8.85 -6.94 11.34
C VAL A 335 9.53 -7.02 12.70
N ILE A 336 10.27 -8.10 12.97
CA ILE A 336 11.03 -8.30 14.20
C ILE A 336 12.51 -8.16 13.90
N TYR A 337 13.11 -7.09 14.42
CA TYR A 337 14.51 -6.74 14.19
C TYR A 337 15.48 -7.54 15.06
N ALA A 338 16.75 -7.48 14.67
CA ALA A 338 17.80 -8.34 15.19
C ALA A 338 17.94 -8.30 16.72
N ASN A 339 18.27 -9.45 17.30
CA ASN A 339 18.51 -9.68 18.74
C ASN A 339 17.31 -9.42 19.68
N ALA A 340 16.09 -9.30 19.13
CA ALA A 340 14.90 -9.20 19.97
C ALA A 340 14.62 -10.51 20.70
N THR A 341 14.49 -10.46 22.03
CA THR A 341 14.04 -11.60 22.84
C THR A 341 12.64 -11.33 23.36
N ILE A 342 11.68 -12.15 22.93
CA ILE A 342 10.26 -11.98 23.23
C ILE A 342 9.77 -13.27 23.88
N LEU A 343 9.23 -13.15 25.09
CA LEU A 343 8.90 -14.28 25.95
C LEU A 343 7.43 -14.22 26.38
N GLY A 344 6.81 -15.39 26.58
CA GLY A 344 5.50 -15.52 27.23
C GLY A 344 4.34 -15.87 26.30
N GLY A 345 3.41 -16.68 26.81
CA GLY A 345 2.26 -17.20 26.06
C GLY A 345 1.22 -16.15 25.70
N ASP A 346 1.05 -15.16 26.59
CA ASP A 346 0.08 -14.07 26.47
C ASP A 346 0.65 -12.85 25.71
N THR A 347 1.93 -12.90 25.32
CA THR A 347 2.59 -11.80 24.61
C THR A 347 2.16 -11.80 23.15
N VAL A 348 1.52 -10.71 22.72
CA VAL A 348 1.12 -10.47 21.32
C VAL A 348 1.96 -9.31 20.77
N ILE A 349 2.56 -9.53 19.59
CA ILE A 349 3.33 -8.52 18.87
C ILE A 349 2.48 -8.06 17.69
N GLU A 350 2.01 -6.82 17.80
CA GLU A 350 1.21 -6.15 16.77
C GLU A 350 2.11 -5.35 15.81
N LYS A 351 1.57 -4.96 14.66
CA LYS A 351 2.28 -4.10 13.70
C LYS A 351 2.66 -2.78 14.36
N THR A 352 3.91 -2.34 14.19
CA THR A 352 4.36 -1.03 14.68
C THR A 352 3.39 0.06 14.24
N ALA A 353 2.83 0.78 15.21
CA ALA A 353 2.08 2.00 14.98
C ALA A 353 2.90 2.94 14.09
N MET A 354 2.40 3.24 12.89
CA MET A 354 3.00 4.24 12.02
C MET A 354 3.00 5.58 12.75
N LYS A 355 3.96 6.44 12.42
CA LYS A 355 3.99 7.80 12.96
C LYS A 355 4.03 8.76 11.80
N PHE A 356 2.87 9.18 11.33
CA PHE A 356 2.82 10.07 10.18
C PHE A 356 3.33 11.46 10.54
N ALA A 357 3.98 12.10 9.58
CA ALA A 357 4.31 13.52 9.61
C ALA A 357 3.08 14.35 9.27
N ASN A 358 3.01 15.58 9.79
CA ASN A 358 1.97 16.52 9.43
C ASN A 358 2.10 16.91 7.95
N PRO A 359 1.13 16.58 7.05
CA PRO A 359 1.27 16.84 5.62
C PRO A 359 1.25 18.32 5.25
N THR A 360 0.91 19.20 6.21
CA THR A 360 0.97 20.65 6.04
C THR A 360 2.35 21.25 6.31
N ASN A 361 3.27 20.49 6.90
CA ASN A 361 4.66 20.89 7.05
C ASN A 361 5.38 20.84 5.69
N ASP A 362 6.25 21.81 5.41
CA ASP A 362 6.95 21.94 4.12
C ASP A 362 7.70 20.68 3.68
N VAL A 363 8.37 19.99 4.61
CA VAL A 363 9.16 18.78 4.32
C VAL A 363 8.23 17.62 3.95
N ALA A 364 7.20 17.41 4.76
CA ALA A 364 6.21 16.36 4.52
C ALA A 364 5.42 16.61 3.22
N PHE A 365 4.97 17.84 3.01
CA PHE A 365 4.25 18.27 1.81
C PHE A 365 5.07 17.99 0.54
N SER A 366 6.34 18.42 0.55
CA SER A 366 7.28 18.21 -0.55
C SER A 366 7.51 16.72 -0.82
N LYS A 367 7.59 15.89 0.23
CA LYS A 367 7.80 14.45 0.08
C LYS A 367 6.57 13.76 -0.50
N VAL A 368 5.38 14.11 -0.03
CA VAL A 368 4.11 13.54 -0.51
C VAL A 368 3.84 13.92 -1.97
N PHE A 369 3.96 15.20 -2.32
CA PHE A 369 3.54 15.71 -3.64
C PHE A 369 4.68 15.83 -4.66
N GLY A 370 5.93 15.97 -4.21
CA GLY A 370 7.12 16.13 -5.05
C GLY A 370 7.85 14.83 -5.42
N ASN A 371 7.35 13.66 -5.00
CA ASN A 371 7.96 12.36 -5.28
C ASN A 371 7.93 12.02 -6.78
N LYS A 372 9.01 11.40 -7.28
CA LYS A 372 9.16 10.92 -8.67
C LYS A 372 8.05 9.97 -9.14
N LYS A 373 7.47 9.16 -8.25
CA LYS A 373 6.36 8.24 -8.52
C LYS A 373 5.05 8.96 -8.86
N LYS A 374 4.85 10.18 -8.33
CA LYS A 374 3.73 11.10 -8.64
C LYS A 374 2.31 10.55 -8.41
N LEU A 375 2.15 9.34 -7.84
CA LEU A 375 0.84 8.70 -7.63
C LEU A 375 -0.05 9.52 -6.69
N ALA A 376 0.51 10.02 -5.59
CA ALA A 376 -0.18 10.89 -4.64
C ALA A 376 -0.69 12.16 -5.32
N LEU A 377 0.20 12.87 -6.04
CA LEU A 377 -0.17 14.09 -6.76
C LEU A 377 -1.26 13.85 -7.81
N ILE A 378 -1.14 12.80 -8.63
CA ILE A 378 -2.14 12.47 -9.65
C ILE A 378 -3.51 12.20 -9.01
N SER A 379 -3.54 11.41 -7.94
CA SER A 379 -4.79 11.12 -7.21
C SER A 379 -5.39 12.40 -6.61
N PHE A 380 -4.57 13.22 -5.97
CA PHE A 380 -5.01 14.48 -5.36
C PHE A 380 -5.60 15.43 -6.41
N LEU A 381 -4.92 15.63 -7.55
CA LEU A 381 -5.43 16.48 -8.64
C LEU A 381 -6.77 15.97 -9.19
N ASN A 382 -6.92 14.65 -9.37
CA ASN A 382 -8.19 14.05 -9.79
C ASN A 382 -9.30 14.19 -8.73
N ALA A 383 -8.96 14.23 -7.44
CA ALA A 383 -9.93 14.47 -6.37
C ALA A 383 -10.44 15.91 -6.36
N VAL A 384 -9.57 16.89 -6.64
CA VAL A 384 -9.91 18.33 -6.67
C VAL A 384 -10.62 18.71 -7.98
N ILE A 385 -10.08 18.29 -9.12
CA ILE A 385 -10.49 18.76 -10.46
C ILE A 385 -11.45 17.75 -11.10
N LYS A 386 -12.67 17.67 -10.56
CA LYS A 386 -13.78 16.95 -11.21
C LYS A 386 -14.39 17.81 -12.32
N LEU A 387 -14.27 17.36 -13.57
CA LEU A 387 -15.05 17.86 -14.72
C LEU A 387 -15.81 16.68 -15.36
N PRO A 388 -17.14 16.76 -15.56
CA PRO A 388 -17.96 15.66 -16.08
C PRO A 388 -17.50 15.10 -17.45
N SER A 389 -16.81 15.92 -18.25
CA SER A 389 -16.38 15.61 -19.61
C SER A 389 -14.89 15.30 -19.77
N ARG A 390 -14.10 15.33 -18.69
CA ARG A 390 -12.64 15.19 -18.77
C ARG A 390 -12.17 13.81 -18.35
N LYS A 391 -11.22 13.25 -19.11
CA LYS A 391 -10.57 12.00 -18.74
C LYS A 391 -9.74 12.20 -17.45
N PRO A 392 -9.66 11.20 -16.56
CA PRO A 392 -8.79 11.27 -15.40
C PRO A 392 -7.34 11.55 -15.81
N ILE A 393 -6.65 12.38 -15.02
CA ILE A 393 -5.22 12.61 -15.18
C ILE A 393 -4.50 11.29 -14.93
N THR A 394 -3.73 10.82 -15.91
CA THR A 394 -2.94 9.57 -15.81
C THR A 394 -1.45 9.83 -15.68
N LYS A 395 -0.99 11.03 -16.07
CA LYS A 395 0.41 11.42 -16.07
C LYS A 395 0.55 12.90 -15.74
N VAL A 396 1.55 13.22 -14.92
CA VAL A 396 1.98 14.59 -14.65
C VAL A 396 3.49 14.72 -14.75
N THR A 397 3.95 15.91 -15.13
CA THR A 397 5.36 16.30 -15.12
C THR A 397 5.54 17.36 -14.05
N LEU A 398 6.47 17.13 -13.11
CA LEU A 398 6.86 18.12 -12.11
C LEU A 398 7.86 19.08 -12.76
N LEU A 399 7.58 20.38 -12.70
CA LEU A 399 8.46 21.40 -13.26
C LEU A 399 9.62 21.74 -12.31
N ASN A 400 9.42 21.57 -11.00
CA ASN A 400 10.45 21.73 -9.97
C ASN A 400 10.67 20.39 -9.25
N PRO A 401 11.60 19.53 -9.73
CA PRO A 401 11.91 18.27 -9.05
C PRO A 401 12.61 18.52 -7.71
N TYR A 402 12.21 17.75 -6.69
CA TYR A 402 12.71 17.79 -5.32
C TYR A 402 14.24 17.99 -5.22
N GLN A 403 14.65 19.08 -4.56
CA GLN A 403 16.00 19.27 -4.04
C GLN A 403 15.85 19.69 -2.57
N LEU A 404 16.49 18.95 -1.65
CA LEU A 404 16.59 19.36 -0.26
C LEU A 404 17.19 20.78 -0.20
N PRO A 405 16.59 21.73 0.55
CA PRO A 405 17.11 23.08 0.63
C PRO A 405 18.55 23.08 1.14
N LYS A 406 19.47 23.71 0.41
CA LYS A 406 20.77 24.10 0.99
C LYS A 406 20.48 25.27 1.94
N LEU A 407 20.61 25.04 3.23
CA LEU A 407 20.40 26.07 4.25
C LEU A 407 21.35 27.27 4.03
N SER A 408 20.77 28.39 3.61
CA SER A 408 21.26 29.74 3.89
C SER A 408 20.13 30.75 3.66
N GLY A 409 19.51 31.23 4.75
CA GLY A 409 18.86 32.56 4.82
C GLY A 409 17.71 32.91 3.88
N GLY A 410 17.10 31.98 3.16
CA GLY A 410 15.94 32.26 2.30
C GLY A 410 14.63 32.39 3.08
N LYS A 411 13.81 33.40 2.72
CA LYS A 411 12.40 33.52 3.18
C LYS A 411 11.69 32.17 3.04
N SER A 412 10.82 31.83 3.98
CA SER A 412 9.97 30.63 4.02
C SER A 412 9.00 30.63 2.82
N THR A 413 9.48 30.37 1.61
CA THR A 413 8.63 30.19 0.44
C THR A 413 8.20 28.74 0.41
N ILE A 414 7.00 28.51 0.94
CA ILE A 414 6.30 27.23 0.99
C ILE A 414 6.44 26.53 -0.36
N VAL A 415 6.76 25.25 -0.37
CA VAL A 415 7.13 24.54 -1.60
C VAL A 415 5.93 24.44 -2.54
N ASP A 416 5.97 25.22 -3.63
CA ASP A 416 5.00 25.15 -4.72
C ASP A 416 5.19 23.87 -5.53
N VAL A 417 4.15 23.04 -5.60
CA VAL A 417 4.12 21.93 -6.56
C VAL A 417 3.54 22.46 -7.86
N LYS A 418 4.43 22.67 -8.83
CA LYS A 418 4.07 22.99 -10.22
C LYS A 418 4.05 21.74 -11.07
N ALA A 419 2.90 21.43 -11.65
CA ALA A 419 2.72 20.24 -12.46
C ALA A 419 1.99 20.53 -13.76
N THR A 420 2.34 19.79 -14.81
CA THR A 420 1.64 19.81 -16.10
C THR A 420 1.14 18.41 -16.42
N ASP A 421 -0.13 18.26 -16.84
CA ASP A 421 -0.68 16.96 -17.24
C ASP A 421 -0.34 16.57 -18.69
N GLY A 422 -0.81 15.39 -19.11
CA GLY A 422 -0.63 14.90 -20.48
C GLY A 422 -1.34 15.71 -21.58
N GLU A 423 -2.29 16.59 -21.23
CA GLU A 423 -3.01 17.48 -22.15
C GLU A 423 -2.39 18.89 -22.22
N GLY A 424 -1.39 19.16 -21.37
CA GLY A 424 -0.67 20.43 -21.28
C GLY A 424 -1.27 21.41 -20.27
N ASN A 425 -2.28 21.02 -19.49
CA ASN A 425 -2.88 21.87 -18.47
C ASN A 425 -1.95 22.03 -17.27
N ASN A 426 -1.91 23.23 -16.69
CA ASN A 426 -1.01 23.58 -15.62
C ASN A 426 -1.72 23.57 -14.26
N TYR A 427 -1.04 23.04 -13.25
CA TYR A 427 -1.53 22.92 -11.88
C TYR A 427 -0.53 23.57 -10.94
N LEU A 428 -1.02 24.50 -10.13
CA LEU A 428 -0.27 25.15 -9.07
C LEU A 428 -0.88 24.71 -7.74
N VAL A 429 -0.19 23.82 -7.02
CA VAL A 429 -0.60 23.40 -5.67
C VAL A 429 0.27 24.10 -4.65
N GLU A 430 -0.36 24.87 -3.78
CA GLU A 430 0.31 25.71 -2.79
C GLU A 430 -0.31 25.46 -1.41
N MET A 431 0.52 25.16 -0.42
CA MET A 431 0.14 25.11 0.99
C MET A 431 0.28 26.52 1.57
N GLN A 432 -0.63 26.97 2.43
CA GLN A 432 -0.56 28.28 3.11
C GLN A 432 -0.96 28.13 4.57
N VAL A 433 0.04 28.36 5.43
CA VAL A 433 -0.10 28.25 6.89
C VAL A 433 -0.64 29.55 7.49
N THR A 434 -0.11 30.70 7.05
CA THR A 434 -0.38 32.01 7.66
C THR A 434 -1.26 32.88 6.75
N GLU A 435 -2.25 33.53 7.35
CA GLU A 435 -3.08 34.53 6.68
C GLU A 435 -2.27 35.80 6.44
N ALA A 436 -2.16 36.22 5.18
CA ALA A 436 -1.44 37.42 4.77
C ALA A 436 -2.42 38.50 4.30
N THR A 437 -2.09 39.76 4.54
CA THR A 437 -2.82 40.89 3.96
C THR A 437 -2.81 40.80 2.43
N ASP A 438 -3.95 41.09 1.81
CA ASP A 438 -4.16 41.04 0.35
C ASP A 438 -3.90 39.66 -0.30
N PHE A 439 -4.06 38.57 0.46
CA PHE A 439 -3.89 37.20 -0.03
C PHE A 439 -4.61 36.95 -1.36
N GLU A 440 -5.87 37.37 -1.49
CA GLU A 440 -6.67 37.17 -2.70
C GLU A 440 -6.06 37.86 -3.92
N LYS A 441 -5.59 39.10 -3.76
CA LYS A 441 -4.95 39.85 -4.85
C LYS A 441 -3.62 39.21 -5.25
N ARG A 442 -2.84 38.73 -4.27
CA ARG A 442 -1.55 38.06 -4.50
C ARG A 442 -1.72 36.78 -5.32
N ILE A 443 -2.70 35.95 -4.96
CA ILE A 443 -2.98 34.71 -5.68
C ILE A 443 -3.40 35.00 -7.13
N GLN A 444 -4.29 35.97 -7.34
CA GLN A 444 -4.70 36.37 -8.69
C GLN A 444 -3.53 36.87 -9.53
N TYR A 445 -2.67 37.73 -8.95
CA TYR A 445 -1.46 38.22 -9.61
C TYR A 445 -0.51 37.07 -10.00
N TYR A 446 -0.24 36.15 -9.07
CA TYR A 446 0.67 35.03 -9.31
C TYR A 446 0.16 34.07 -10.38
N VAL A 447 -1.13 33.71 -10.34
CA VAL A 447 -1.75 32.83 -11.34
C VAL A 447 -1.74 33.50 -12.72
N ALA A 448 -2.04 34.81 -12.79
CA ALA A 448 -1.96 35.56 -14.03
C ALA A 448 -0.54 35.61 -14.61
N GLN A 449 0.50 35.77 -13.78
CA GLN A 449 1.90 35.70 -14.20
C GLN A 449 2.29 34.33 -14.74
N ASN A 450 1.88 33.24 -14.07
CA ASN A 450 2.19 31.88 -14.55
C ASN A 450 1.43 31.56 -15.84
N TYR A 451 0.23 32.11 -16.04
CA TYR A 451 -0.51 31.96 -17.30
C TYR A 451 0.15 32.71 -18.45
N SER A 452 0.51 33.99 -18.26
CA SER A 452 1.19 34.79 -19.29
C SER A 452 2.58 34.26 -19.62
N GLY A 453 3.29 33.73 -18.63
CA GLY A 453 4.62 33.14 -18.78
C GLY A 453 4.70 31.86 -19.63
N GLN A 454 3.56 31.28 -20.04
CA GLN A 454 3.54 30.10 -20.93
C GLN A 454 4.00 30.42 -22.36
N ILE A 455 3.98 31.69 -22.77
CA ILE A 455 4.33 32.12 -24.13
C ILE A 455 5.31 33.29 -24.10
N VAL A 456 6.18 33.35 -25.10
CA VAL A 456 7.12 34.47 -25.33
C VAL A 456 6.69 35.30 -26.54
N GLN A 457 7.25 36.50 -26.68
CA GLN A 457 6.94 37.41 -27.79
C GLN A 457 7.04 36.71 -29.16
N GLY A 458 6.01 36.84 -30.00
CA GLY A 458 5.91 36.19 -31.30
C GLY A 458 5.19 34.82 -31.31
N ASN A 459 4.78 34.30 -30.15
CA ASN A 459 3.94 33.09 -30.07
C ASN A 459 2.44 33.42 -30.24
N LYS A 460 1.67 32.48 -30.81
CA LYS A 460 0.20 32.59 -30.92
C LYS A 460 -0.47 32.25 -29.59
N TYR A 461 -1.53 32.98 -29.22
CA TYR A 461 -2.31 32.74 -28.00
C TYR A 461 -2.94 31.33 -27.91
N GLN A 462 -3.14 30.64 -29.04
CA GLN A 462 -3.62 29.25 -29.09
C GLN A 462 -2.73 28.24 -28.34
N LYS A 463 -1.49 28.63 -28.01
CA LYS A 463 -0.57 27.82 -27.21
C LYS A 463 -0.86 27.89 -25.70
N LEU A 464 -1.62 28.89 -25.24
CA LEU A 464 -2.00 29.01 -23.85
C LEU A 464 -2.85 27.81 -23.44
N LYS A 465 -2.53 27.26 -22.27
CA LYS A 465 -3.24 26.16 -21.67
C LYS A 465 -3.87 26.60 -20.34
N PRO A 466 -5.02 26.02 -19.96
CA PRO A 466 -5.65 26.33 -18.70
C PRO A 466 -4.72 26.14 -17.50
N ILE A 467 -4.90 26.99 -16.49
CA ILE A 467 -4.20 26.94 -15.21
C ILE A 467 -5.19 26.75 -14.06
N TYR A 468 -4.89 25.77 -13.21
CA TYR A 468 -5.69 25.40 -12.04
C TYR A 468 -4.88 25.67 -10.79
N PHE A 469 -5.29 26.66 -10.01
CA PHE A 469 -4.72 26.94 -8.70
C PHE A 469 -5.43 26.09 -7.63
N ILE A 470 -4.66 25.50 -6.73
CA ILE A 470 -5.14 24.67 -5.61
C ILE A 470 -4.43 25.14 -4.34
N GLY A 471 -5.11 25.97 -3.56
CA GLY A 471 -4.63 26.45 -2.27
C GLY A 471 -5.13 25.56 -1.12
N ILE A 472 -4.21 25.00 -0.33
CA ILE A 472 -4.53 24.31 0.92
C ILE A 472 -4.25 25.28 2.07
N LEU A 473 -5.29 25.69 2.79
CA LEU A 473 -5.24 26.80 3.75
C LEU A 473 -5.50 26.32 5.19
N LYS A 474 -4.67 26.75 6.14
CA LYS A 474 -4.95 26.61 7.58
C LYS A 474 -5.89 27.70 8.13
N PHE A 475 -6.15 28.74 7.35
CA PHE A 475 -7.13 29.80 7.63
C PHE A 475 -8.35 29.70 6.68
N ASN A 476 -9.34 30.57 6.90
CA ASN A 476 -10.56 30.62 6.11
C ASN A 476 -10.53 31.86 5.21
N ILE A 477 -11.09 31.74 4.00
CA ILE A 477 -11.30 32.86 3.10
C ILE A 477 -12.78 33.03 2.77
N GLY A 478 -13.23 34.28 2.67
CA GLY A 478 -14.61 34.62 2.37
C GLY A 478 -15.65 34.06 3.36
N LYS A 479 -16.93 34.20 3.02
CA LYS A 479 -18.07 33.84 3.89
C LYS A 479 -18.63 32.42 3.65
N ASN A 480 -18.18 31.72 2.62
CA ASN A 480 -18.73 30.40 2.26
C ASN A 480 -18.42 29.36 3.35
N PRO A 481 -19.42 28.68 3.94
CA PRO A 481 -19.16 27.73 5.04
C PRO A 481 -18.45 26.45 4.59
N ASN A 482 -18.43 26.14 3.30
CA ASN A 482 -17.82 24.93 2.77
C ASN A 482 -16.30 24.96 2.92
N TYR A 483 -15.73 23.83 3.35
CA TYR A 483 -14.27 23.68 3.43
C TYR A 483 -13.61 23.65 2.04
N PHE A 484 -14.32 23.17 1.01
CA PHE A 484 -13.82 23.13 -0.37
C PHE A 484 -14.63 24.08 -1.25
N THR A 485 -13.96 25.01 -1.92
CA THR A 485 -14.59 26.01 -2.80
C THR A 485 -13.88 26.12 -4.14
N LYS A 486 -14.64 26.41 -5.19
CA LYS A 486 -14.15 26.62 -6.56
C LYS A 486 -14.60 27.97 -7.06
N HIS A 487 -13.69 28.71 -7.67
CA HIS A 487 -13.94 30.06 -8.18
C HIS A 487 -13.50 30.14 -9.63
N ARG A 488 -14.39 30.64 -10.48
CA ARG A 488 -14.16 30.90 -11.90
C ARG A 488 -14.77 32.24 -12.27
N VAL A 489 -14.33 32.79 -13.38
CA VAL A 489 -14.92 34.02 -13.93
C VAL A 489 -16.21 33.68 -14.65
N HIS A 490 -17.27 34.46 -14.37
CA HIS A 490 -18.58 34.33 -15.00
C HIS A 490 -19.04 35.69 -15.47
N ASP A 491 -19.82 35.70 -16.54
CA ASP A 491 -20.61 36.85 -16.92
C ASP A 491 -21.60 37.20 -15.79
N VAL A 492 -21.72 38.50 -15.48
CA VAL A 492 -22.49 38.95 -14.32
C VAL A 492 -23.99 38.71 -14.52
N GLU A 493 -24.50 38.91 -15.73
CA GLU A 493 -25.93 38.85 -16.04
C GLU A 493 -26.40 37.41 -16.30
N THR A 494 -25.68 36.68 -17.16
CA THR A 494 -26.07 35.36 -17.64
C THR A 494 -25.49 34.21 -16.82
N GLN A 495 -24.50 34.50 -15.97
CA GLN A 495 -23.67 33.50 -15.30
C GLN A 495 -22.89 32.59 -16.27
N GLU A 496 -22.78 32.98 -17.55
CA GLU A 496 -22.02 32.21 -18.53
C GLU A 496 -20.51 32.25 -18.21
N ASN A 497 -19.87 31.09 -18.25
CA ASN A 497 -18.43 30.97 -18.06
C ASN A 497 -17.70 30.98 -19.41
N VAL A 498 -17.45 32.16 -19.98
CA VAL A 498 -16.70 32.28 -21.25
C VAL A 498 -15.18 32.20 -21.00
N LEU A 499 -14.70 32.81 -19.92
CA LEU A 499 -13.29 32.89 -19.56
C LEU A 499 -12.86 31.67 -18.72
N LYS A 500 -12.62 30.54 -19.40
CA LYS A 500 -12.41 29.20 -18.80
C LYS A 500 -10.96 28.88 -18.41
N GLU A 501 -10.02 29.76 -18.72
CA GLU A 501 -8.58 29.44 -18.68
C GLU A 501 -7.96 29.48 -17.27
N MET A 502 -8.64 30.07 -16.29
CA MET A 502 -8.18 30.16 -14.90
C MET A 502 -9.25 29.66 -13.94
N GLU A 503 -8.88 28.72 -13.06
CA GLU A 503 -9.74 28.22 -11.99
C GLU A 503 -8.98 28.23 -10.66
N PHE A 504 -9.63 28.72 -9.60
CA PHE A 504 -9.08 28.76 -8.25
C PHE A 504 -9.84 27.81 -7.34
N ASN A 505 -9.12 26.87 -6.74
CA ASN A 505 -9.65 25.87 -5.82
C ASN A 505 -9.02 26.09 -4.44
N PHE A 506 -9.85 26.11 -3.39
CA PHE A 506 -9.36 26.28 -2.03
C PHE A 506 -9.88 25.19 -1.10
N ILE A 507 -8.97 24.57 -0.36
CA ILE A 507 -9.23 23.56 0.68
C ILE A 507 -8.90 24.19 2.04
N GLN A 508 -9.92 24.60 2.78
CA GLN A 508 -9.82 25.33 4.03
C GLN A 508 -9.93 24.37 5.22
N LEU A 509 -8.78 23.94 5.75
CA LEU A 509 -8.68 22.87 6.76
C LEU A 509 -9.39 23.23 8.09
N LYS A 510 -9.47 24.52 8.44
CA LYS A 510 -10.21 24.99 9.64
C LYS A 510 -11.72 24.72 9.54
N ARG A 511 -12.31 24.82 8.33
CA ARG A 511 -13.71 24.51 8.02
C ARG A 511 -13.99 23.01 7.84
N PHE A 512 -12.97 22.18 7.63
CA PHE A 512 -13.15 20.72 7.52
C PHE A 512 -13.43 20.09 8.89
N LYS A 513 -14.60 19.49 9.09
CA LYS A 513 -15.06 18.92 10.37
C LYS A 513 -15.54 17.47 10.30
N LYS A 514 -15.46 16.84 9.12
CA LYS A 514 -15.95 15.47 8.91
C LYS A 514 -15.07 14.46 9.65
N LYS A 515 -15.70 13.42 10.21
CA LYS A 515 -15.01 12.26 10.78
C LYS A 515 -14.73 11.23 9.70
N ILE A 516 -13.94 10.22 10.05
CA ILE A 516 -13.53 9.12 9.15
C ILE A 516 -14.71 8.36 8.54
N GLU A 517 -15.81 8.25 9.28
CA GLU A 517 -17.07 7.60 8.88
C GLU A 517 -17.85 8.42 7.85
N ASP A 518 -17.68 9.75 7.86
CA ASP A 518 -18.42 10.72 7.03
C ASP A 518 -17.71 11.05 5.70
N LEU A 519 -16.62 10.34 5.39
CA LEU A 519 -15.79 10.60 4.20
C LEU A 519 -16.42 9.96 2.95
N ILE A 520 -17.28 10.72 2.28
CA ILE A 520 -18.06 10.26 1.12
C ILE A 520 -17.25 10.41 -0.18
N THR A 521 -16.53 11.51 -0.35
CA THR A 521 -15.87 11.85 -1.61
C THR A 521 -14.35 11.68 -1.53
N PRO A 522 -13.63 11.49 -2.66
CA PRO A 522 -12.17 11.44 -2.65
C PRO A 522 -11.53 12.69 -2.04
N ILE A 523 -12.12 13.87 -2.26
CA ILE A 523 -11.63 15.12 -1.67
C ILE A 523 -11.87 15.19 -0.16
N ASP A 524 -12.90 14.53 0.38
CA ASP A 524 -13.06 14.36 1.83
C ASP A 524 -11.90 13.55 2.41
N GLN A 525 -11.52 12.45 1.75
CA GLN A 525 -10.41 11.60 2.21
C GLN A 525 -9.06 12.33 2.18
N TRP A 526 -8.81 13.12 1.13
CA TRP A 526 -7.62 13.96 1.04
C TRP A 526 -7.60 15.09 2.07
N ALA A 527 -8.73 15.78 2.29
CA ALA A 527 -8.82 16.81 3.32
C ALA A 527 -8.65 16.22 4.73
N TYR A 528 -9.16 15.01 4.98
CA TYR A 528 -8.96 14.29 6.22
C TYR A 528 -7.50 13.92 6.45
N PHE A 529 -6.81 13.41 5.42
CA PHE A 529 -5.37 13.13 5.47
C PHE A 529 -4.57 14.40 5.78
N LEU A 530 -4.77 15.46 5.01
CA LEU A 530 -4.06 16.74 5.18
C LEU A 530 -4.23 17.32 6.58
N LYS A 531 -5.38 17.10 7.22
CA LYS A 531 -5.70 17.66 8.53
C LYS A 531 -5.26 16.77 9.70
N ASN A 532 -5.48 15.47 9.61
CA ASN A 532 -5.45 14.58 10.78
C ASN A 532 -4.35 13.51 10.70
N ALA A 533 -3.52 13.46 9.65
CA ALA A 533 -2.55 12.38 9.50
C ALA A 533 -1.59 12.26 10.68
N GLU A 534 -1.11 13.38 11.23
CA GLU A 534 -0.18 13.41 12.37
C GLU A 534 -0.72 12.67 13.62
N ASP A 535 -2.04 12.67 13.80
CA ASP A 535 -2.72 12.06 14.94
C ASP A 535 -3.06 10.57 14.70
N LEU A 536 -2.71 10.02 13.54
CA LEU A 536 -3.00 8.64 13.18
C LEU A 536 -1.80 7.72 13.41
N GLU A 537 -2.10 6.50 13.85
CA GLU A 537 -1.13 5.44 14.02
C GLU A 537 -1.25 4.35 12.94
N ILE A 538 -2.37 4.33 12.22
CA ILE A 538 -2.63 3.39 11.13
C ILE A 538 -3.29 4.09 9.95
N ILE A 539 -3.04 3.58 8.74
CA ILE A 539 -3.77 4.03 7.55
C ILE A 539 -5.24 3.62 7.71
N PRO A 540 -6.20 4.54 7.59
CA PRO A 540 -7.62 4.22 7.66
C PRO A 540 -8.03 3.10 6.69
N LYS A 541 -8.75 2.08 7.19
CA LYS A 541 -9.19 0.92 6.40
C LYS A 541 -10.06 1.28 5.18
N ASN A 542 -10.73 2.43 5.21
CA ASN A 542 -11.57 2.93 4.11
C ASN A 542 -10.78 3.58 2.95
N VAL A 543 -9.46 3.75 3.08
CA VAL A 543 -8.59 4.29 2.02
C VAL A 543 -8.32 3.19 0.97
N LYS A 544 -9.10 3.22 -0.11
CA LYS A 544 -8.94 2.33 -1.27
C LYS A 544 -8.11 2.94 -2.39
N ASP A 545 -8.01 4.27 -2.44
CA ASP A 545 -7.28 4.98 -3.47
C ASP A 545 -5.78 4.75 -3.35
N LYS A 546 -5.15 4.26 -4.42
CA LYS A 546 -3.72 3.91 -4.44
C LYS A 546 -2.82 5.14 -4.24
N GLY A 547 -3.23 6.31 -4.74
CA GLY A 547 -2.46 7.54 -4.60
C GLY A 547 -2.49 8.09 -3.19
N LEU A 548 -3.65 8.09 -2.54
CA LEU A 548 -3.81 8.47 -1.14
C LEU A 548 -3.09 7.49 -0.22
N LYS A 549 -3.18 6.17 -0.48
CA LYS A 549 -2.39 5.18 0.26
C LYS A 549 -0.89 5.43 0.13
N ALA A 550 -0.42 5.78 -1.08
CA ALA A 550 0.97 6.17 -1.29
C ALA A 550 1.32 7.44 -0.49
N ALA A 551 0.43 8.42 -0.40
CA ALA A 551 0.66 9.62 0.41
C ALA A 551 0.85 9.31 1.90
N TYR A 552 0.03 8.42 2.48
CA TYR A 552 0.24 7.96 3.86
C TYR A 552 1.60 7.28 4.05
N LEU A 553 2.01 6.41 3.12
CA LEU A 553 3.30 5.71 3.20
C LEU A 553 4.50 6.66 3.07
N GLU A 554 4.39 7.69 2.23
CA GLU A 554 5.41 8.73 2.10
C GLU A 554 5.45 9.64 3.34
N ALA A 555 4.33 9.81 4.03
CA ALA A 555 4.24 10.57 5.28
C ALA A 555 4.68 9.79 6.52
N ASP A 556 4.81 8.46 6.45
CA ASP A 556 5.26 7.64 7.58
C ASP A 556 6.74 7.91 7.90
N ARG A 557 7.00 8.54 9.05
CA ARG A 557 8.33 8.98 9.46
C ARG A 557 9.31 7.84 9.69
N HIS A 558 8.83 6.61 9.89
CA HIS A 558 9.71 5.45 10.00
C HIS A 558 10.47 5.15 8.69
N ASN A 559 9.93 5.59 7.55
CA ASN A 559 10.55 5.41 6.23
C ASN A 559 11.48 6.58 5.85
N TRP A 560 11.74 7.53 6.76
CA TRP A 560 12.52 8.73 6.48
C TRP A 560 13.97 8.55 6.89
N THR A 561 14.89 9.18 6.16
CA THR A 561 16.28 9.23 6.58
C THR A 561 16.44 10.14 7.80
N LYS A 562 17.56 9.97 8.52
CA LYS A 562 17.88 10.83 9.67
C LYS A 562 17.87 12.32 9.30
N ASP A 563 18.45 12.66 8.15
CA ASP A 563 18.49 14.05 7.65
C ASP A 563 17.08 14.60 7.40
N GLU A 564 16.21 13.82 6.76
CA GLU A 564 14.83 14.21 6.49
C GLU A 564 14.04 14.44 7.78
N ALA A 565 14.21 13.57 8.77
CA ALA A 565 13.60 13.73 10.09
C ALA A 565 14.12 14.99 10.81
N GLU A 566 15.42 15.27 10.74
CA GLU A 566 16.00 16.50 11.29
C GLU A 566 15.49 17.77 10.60
N TYR A 567 15.37 17.77 9.27
CA TYR A 567 14.80 18.90 8.53
C TYR A 567 13.35 19.16 8.91
N TYR A 568 12.56 18.10 9.05
CA TYR A 568 11.17 18.20 9.48
C TYR A 568 11.05 18.81 10.88
N LEU A 569 11.84 18.32 11.84
CA LEU A 569 11.86 18.88 13.20
C LEU A 569 12.26 20.35 13.21
N LYS A 570 13.27 20.74 12.42
CA LYS A 570 13.67 22.15 12.29
C LYS A 570 12.55 23.01 11.69
N ALA A 571 11.82 22.50 10.70
CA ALA A 571 10.68 23.18 10.12
C ALA A 571 9.52 23.34 11.13
N GLU A 572 9.24 22.32 11.94
CA GLU A 572 8.23 22.41 13.02
C GLU A 572 8.60 23.44 14.09
N ILE A 573 9.86 23.47 14.54
CA ILE A 573 10.33 24.44 15.51
C ILE A 573 10.12 25.86 14.97
N LYS A 574 10.53 26.09 13.71
CA LYS A 574 10.36 27.39 13.06
C LYS A 574 8.88 27.80 12.94
N GLU A 575 8.00 26.89 12.55
CA GLU A 575 6.55 27.17 12.45
C GLU A 575 5.96 27.54 13.83
N ARG A 576 6.38 26.86 14.91
CA ARG A 576 5.96 27.19 16.28
C ARG A 576 6.48 28.55 16.74
N ASP A 577 7.72 28.88 16.41
CA ASP A 577 8.30 30.19 16.73
C ASP A 577 7.56 31.32 16.00
N GLU A 578 7.22 31.12 14.71
CA GLU A 578 6.42 32.06 13.92
C GLU A 578 5.00 32.24 14.50
N LEU A 579 4.35 31.14 14.90
CA LEU A 579 3.04 31.18 15.55
C LEU A 579 3.08 31.90 16.90
N GLY A 580 4.08 31.61 17.73
CA GLY A 580 4.26 32.29 19.03
C GLY A 580 4.54 33.79 18.87
N ALA A 581 5.25 34.20 17.81
CA ALA A 581 5.45 35.61 17.50
C ALA A 581 4.14 36.31 17.09
N LEU A 582 3.27 35.63 16.32
CA LEU A 582 1.94 36.11 15.95
C LEU A 582 1.02 36.27 17.17
N GLU A 583 0.96 35.27 18.05
CA GLU A 583 0.18 35.34 19.29
C GLU A 583 0.66 36.49 20.20
N LEU A 584 1.97 36.71 20.29
CA LEU A 584 2.53 37.83 21.03
C LEU A 584 2.16 39.17 20.39
N ALA A 585 2.16 39.26 19.06
CA ALA A 585 1.75 40.46 18.34
C ALA A 585 0.25 40.75 18.54
N GLU A 586 -0.60 39.73 18.52
CA GLU A 586 -2.04 39.83 18.79
C GLU A 586 -2.30 40.32 20.22
N LYS A 587 -1.68 39.71 21.23
CA LYS A 587 -1.78 40.16 22.63
C LYS A 587 -1.34 41.63 22.83
N ARG A 588 -0.25 42.03 22.16
CA ARG A 588 0.21 43.43 22.17
C ARG A 588 -0.78 44.36 21.48
N GLY A 589 -1.38 43.91 20.37
CA GLY A 589 -2.42 44.64 19.65
C GLY A 589 -3.70 44.80 20.47
N GLU A 590 -4.15 43.74 21.15
CA GLU A 590 -5.29 43.76 22.07
C GLU A 590 -5.05 44.70 23.24
N GLU A 591 -3.88 44.64 23.88
CA GLU A 591 -3.56 45.53 24.99
C GLU A 591 -3.50 46.99 24.54
N LYS A 592 -2.87 47.26 23.39
CA LYS A 592 -2.85 48.60 22.80
C LYS A 592 -4.27 49.09 22.47
N GLY A 593 -5.08 48.25 21.85
CA GLY A 593 -6.47 48.56 21.52
C GLY A 593 -7.36 48.74 22.75
N ARG A 594 -7.07 48.05 23.86
CA ARG A 594 -7.74 48.23 25.15
C ARG A 594 -7.42 49.60 25.75
N VAL A 595 -6.14 50.01 25.72
CA VAL A 595 -5.71 51.33 26.19
C VAL A 595 -6.34 52.43 25.33
N GLU A 596 -6.19 52.35 24.00
CA GLU A 596 -6.81 53.31 23.07
C GLU A 596 -8.34 53.35 23.22
N GLY A 597 -8.97 52.19 23.46
CA GLY A 597 -10.42 52.11 23.67
C GLY A 597 -10.92 52.73 24.98
N ILE A 598 -10.12 52.65 26.06
CA ILE A 598 -10.40 53.32 27.33
C ILE A 598 -10.28 54.84 27.13
N GLU A 599 -9.19 55.31 26.52
CA GLU A 599 -8.97 56.74 26.24
C GLU A 599 -10.12 57.33 25.39
N ILE A 600 -10.46 56.70 24.26
CA ILE A 600 -11.59 57.14 23.41
C ILE A 600 -12.92 57.08 24.18
N GLY A 601 -13.08 56.10 25.07
CA GLY A 601 -14.27 55.95 25.90
C GLY A 601 -14.43 57.08 26.91
N GLU A 602 -13.34 57.47 27.57
CA GLU A 602 -13.27 58.58 28.51
C GLU A 602 -13.53 59.91 27.81
N GLU A 603 -12.88 60.17 26.66
CA GLU A 603 -13.13 61.36 25.84
C GLU A 603 -14.60 61.49 25.44
N ARG A 604 -15.21 60.40 24.96
CA ARG A 604 -16.64 60.38 24.60
C ARG A 604 -17.56 60.58 25.80
N MET A 605 -17.17 60.09 26.98
CA MET A 605 -17.94 60.29 28.21
C MET A 605 -17.92 61.76 28.63
N VAL A 606 -16.74 62.39 28.61
CA VAL A 606 -16.55 63.81 28.90
C VAL A 606 -17.34 64.67 27.92
N GLU A 607 -17.23 64.43 26.60
CA GLU A 607 -18.05 65.12 25.60
C GLU A 607 -19.55 64.94 25.88
N LYS A 608 -20.01 63.73 26.24
CA LYS A 608 -21.42 63.47 26.53
C LYS A 608 -21.93 64.19 27.79
N ILE A 609 -21.11 64.29 28.84
CA ILE A 609 -21.42 65.05 30.06
C ILE A 609 -21.61 66.53 29.71
N ILE A 610 -20.66 67.12 28.99
CA ILE A 610 -20.70 68.53 28.55
C ILE A 610 -21.93 68.79 27.66
N LEU A 611 -22.20 67.89 26.70
CA LEU A 611 -23.31 68.03 25.75
C LEU A 611 -24.69 67.76 26.36
N SER A 612 -24.78 67.13 27.52
CA SER A 612 -26.06 66.90 28.21
C SER A 612 -26.70 68.19 28.71
N LYS A 613 -25.92 69.27 28.88
CA LYS A 613 -26.29 70.66 29.22
C LYS A 613 -27.53 70.73 30.14
N HIS A 614 -27.42 70.19 31.35
CA HIS A 614 -28.49 70.30 32.35
C HIS A 614 -28.70 71.79 32.72
N PRO A 615 -29.94 72.29 32.86
CA PRO A 615 -30.23 73.73 33.09
C PRO A 615 -29.54 74.40 34.29
N ASN A 616 -28.98 73.62 35.22
CA ASN A 616 -28.40 74.10 36.47
C ASN A 616 -26.85 74.03 36.50
N PHE A 617 -26.19 73.54 35.45
CA PHE A 617 -24.72 73.52 35.41
C PHE A 617 -24.18 74.71 34.60
N SER A 618 -23.45 75.60 35.27
CA SER A 618 -22.64 76.63 34.60
C SER A 618 -21.43 76.01 33.90
N VAL A 619 -20.78 76.76 33.01
CA VAL A 619 -19.52 76.35 32.36
C VAL A 619 -18.45 76.00 33.40
N ALA A 620 -18.34 76.79 34.48
CA ALA A 620 -17.45 76.51 35.61
C ALA A 620 -17.76 75.16 36.30
N HIS A 621 -19.03 74.82 36.46
CA HIS A 621 -19.45 73.54 37.04
C HIS A 621 -19.11 72.35 36.15
N LEU A 622 -19.26 72.49 34.83
CA LEU A 622 -18.90 71.46 33.87
C LEU A 622 -17.38 71.27 33.79
N ALA A 623 -16.62 72.35 33.84
CA ALA A 623 -15.16 72.35 33.92
C ALA A 623 -14.66 71.56 35.13
N GLU A 624 -15.24 71.80 36.32
CA GLU A 624 -14.92 71.06 37.54
C GLU A 624 -15.32 69.58 37.48
N LEU A 625 -16.47 69.24 36.86
CA LEU A 625 -16.96 67.87 36.73
C LEU A 625 -16.16 67.00 35.76
N THR A 626 -15.56 67.61 34.74
CA THR A 626 -14.82 66.89 33.69
C THR A 626 -13.31 67.07 33.76
N ASP A 627 -12.82 67.79 34.77
CA ASP A 627 -11.40 68.13 34.96
C ASP A 627 -10.80 68.83 33.72
N LEU A 628 -11.59 69.69 33.07
CA LEU A 628 -11.21 70.49 31.91
C LEU A 628 -11.20 71.98 32.27
N THR A 629 -10.49 72.79 31.50
CA THR A 629 -10.59 74.25 31.61
C THR A 629 -11.92 74.76 31.05
N GLU A 630 -12.38 75.93 31.53
CA GLU A 630 -13.60 76.55 30.98
C GLU A 630 -13.51 76.81 29.47
N ASP A 631 -12.33 77.16 28.96
CA ASP A 631 -12.09 77.37 27.53
C ASP A 631 -12.25 76.08 26.70
N GLU A 632 -11.83 74.93 27.22
CA GLU A 632 -11.99 73.62 26.58
C GLU A 632 -13.46 73.17 26.56
N VAL A 633 -14.19 73.40 27.66
CA VAL A 633 -15.64 73.15 27.74
C VAL A 633 -16.39 74.03 26.74
N ILE A 634 -16.03 75.32 26.66
CA ILE A 634 -16.61 76.27 25.68
C ILE A 634 -16.30 75.82 24.24
N ALA A 635 -15.09 75.36 23.95
CA ALA A 635 -14.72 74.86 22.64
C ALA A 635 -15.55 73.63 22.23
N ILE A 636 -15.78 72.68 23.14
CA ILE A 636 -16.61 71.49 22.91
C ILE A 636 -18.08 71.86 22.67
N LEU A 637 -18.62 72.81 23.44
CA LEU A 637 -20.00 73.32 23.27
C LEU A 637 -20.19 74.08 21.95
N LYS A 638 -19.21 74.89 21.53
CA LYS A 638 -19.20 75.58 20.23
C LYS A 638 -19.11 74.62 19.05
N LYS A 639 -18.28 73.58 19.16
CA LYS A 639 -18.10 72.54 18.13
C LYS A 639 -19.41 71.80 17.81
N HIS A 640 -20.37 71.79 18.74
CA HIS A 640 -21.65 71.07 18.61
C HIS A 640 -22.88 72.00 18.58
N ASP A 641 -22.72 73.30 18.32
CA ASP A 641 -23.81 74.30 18.25
C ASP A 641 -24.72 74.30 19.50
N LYS A 642 -24.17 74.00 20.68
CA LYS A 642 -24.90 73.97 21.95
C LYS A 642 -24.62 75.17 22.84
N MET A 643 -23.89 76.18 22.37
CA MET A 643 -23.53 77.34 23.20
C MET A 643 -24.70 78.29 23.39
#